data_AF-A0A8J4X9I6-F1
#
_entry.id   AF-A0A8J4X9I6-F1
#
_cell.length_a   1.000
_cell.length_b   1.000
_cell.length_c   1.000
_cell.angle_alpha   90.00
_cell.angle_beta   90.00
_cell.angle_gamma   90.00
#
_symmetry.space_group_name_H-M   'P 1'
#
loop_
_entity.id
_entity.type
_entity.pdbx_description
1 polymer ?
#
loop_
_entity_poly.entity_id
_entity_poly.type
_entity_poly.pdbx_seq_one_letter_code
_entity_poly.pdbx_strand_id
1 'polypeptide(L)'
;MAGGRRGLVAPQNTFLENIVRRSNDTNFVLGNAQIVDWPIVYSNDGFCKLSGYHRAEVMQKSSTCSFMYGELTDRETMEKVRLTFENYEMNSFEILMYKKNRTPVWFFVKIAPIRNEQEKVVLFLCTFNDITAFKQPIEDDSYKGWGKFARLTRALTSSRGVLQQLQPTVHKGENVHKHSRLTEVLQLGSDILPQYKQETPKTPPHIILHYCAFKTTWDWVILILTFYTAIMVPYNVSFKTKQNNVAWLVVDSVVDVIFLVDIVLNFHTTFVGPAGEVISDPKLIRMNYLKTWFVIDLLSCLPYDVINAFENVDEGISSLFSSLKVVRLLRLGRVARKLDHYIEYGAAVLVLLVCVFGLAAHWLACIWYSIGDYEIIDEETNVARKDSWLYMLGETAGTPYRFNATGTGRWEGGPSKDSVYITSLYFTMTSLTSIGFGNIAPTTDGEKIFAVAMMMIGSLLYATIFGNVTTIFQQMYANTNRYHEMLNSVRDFLKLYQVPKGLSERVMDYIASTWSMSRGIDTDKVLQICPKDMRADICVHLNRKVFKEHPAFRLASDGCLRALAMEFQTIHCAPGDLIYHAGESVDTLCFVVSGSLEVIQDDEVVAILGKGDVFGDVFWREVTLAQSCANVRALTYCDLHVIKRDALQKVLEFYTAFSNHFSRNLLLTYNLRKR
;
A
#
# COMPACT_ATOMS: atom_id res chain seq x y z
N MET A 1 6.81 -8.47 4.47
CA MET A 1 5.46 -7.91 4.26
C MET A 1 5.34 -7.54 2.80
N ALA A 2 4.28 -7.97 2.13
CA ALA A 2 4.10 -7.74 0.69
C ALA A 2 3.84 -6.25 0.41
N GLY A 3 4.84 -5.59 -0.18
CA GLY A 3 4.90 -4.16 -0.45
C GLY A 3 4.37 -3.75 -1.82
N GLY A 4 3.61 -4.60 -2.52
CA GLY A 4 2.96 -4.19 -3.76
C GLY A 4 2.10 -2.95 -3.50
N ARG A 5 2.16 -1.95 -4.39
CA ARG A 5 1.45 -0.67 -4.30
C ARG A 5 -0.04 -0.86 -3.95
N ARG A 6 -0.38 -0.89 -2.67
CA ARG A 6 -1.77 -1.00 -2.17
C ARG A 6 -2.61 0.26 -2.49
N GLY A 7 -2.00 1.27 -3.12
CA GLY A 7 -2.49 2.64 -3.11
C GLY A 7 -2.34 3.27 -1.72
N LEU A 8 -2.57 4.58 -1.62
CA LEU A 8 -2.67 5.31 -0.36
C LEU A 8 -3.97 4.93 0.36
N VAL A 9 -4.01 3.73 0.92
CA VAL A 9 -5.19 3.21 1.65
C VAL A 9 -4.84 3.11 3.12
N ALA A 10 -5.06 4.21 3.83
CA ALA A 10 -5.10 4.20 5.29
C ALA A 10 -6.56 4.38 5.74
N PRO A 11 -6.99 3.79 6.86
CA PRO A 11 -8.25 4.19 7.48
C PRO A 11 -8.16 5.68 7.80
N GLN A 12 -9.09 6.46 7.25
CA GLN A 12 -9.09 7.92 7.34
C GLN A 12 -10.42 8.39 7.88
N ASN A 13 -10.39 9.38 8.76
CA ASN A 13 -11.60 10.05 9.18
C ASN A 13 -12.01 11.09 8.13
N THR A 14 -12.71 10.66 7.09
CA THR A 14 -13.23 11.52 6.00
C THR A 14 -14.52 12.26 6.41
N PHE A 15 -14.83 12.32 7.71
CA PHE A 15 -16.06 12.91 8.24
C PHE A 15 -16.31 14.35 7.72
N LEU A 16 -15.32 15.24 7.82
CA LEU A 16 -15.45 16.61 7.34
C LEU A 16 -15.66 16.68 5.82
N GLU A 17 -14.91 15.88 5.07
CA GLU A 17 -15.01 15.81 3.61
C GLU A 17 -16.37 15.29 3.16
N ASN A 18 -16.91 14.28 3.85
CA ASN A 18 -18.25 13.76 3.60
C ASN A 18 -19.33 14.79 3.90
N ILE A 19 -19.20 15.56 4.97
CA ILE A 19 -20.12 16.67 5.25
C ILE A 19 -20.00 17.70 4.14
N VAL A 20 -18.80 18.21 3.84
CA VAL A 20 -18.57 19.23 2.81
C VAL A 20 -19.12 18.81 1.44
N ARG A 21 -18.83 17.57 1.00
CA ARG A 21 -19.29 17.02 -0.29
C ARG A 21 -20.81 16.91 -0.37
N ARG A 22 -21.47 16.60 0.74
CA ARG A 22 -22.94 16.52 0.82
C ARG A 22 -23.58 17.89 1.03
N SER A 23 -22.83 18.84 1.57
CA SER A 23 -23.27 20.15 2.00
C SER A 23 -22.92 21.24 0.97
N ASN A 24 -22.85 20.90 -0.33
CA ASN A 24 -22.22 21.71 -1.39
C ASN A 24 -22.63 23.19 -1.43
N ASP A 25 -23.78 23.58 -0.86
CA ASP A 25 -24.21 24.98 -0.72
C ASP A 25 -24.74 25.37 0.68
N THR A 26 -24.53 24.54 1.72
CA THR A 26 -25.06 24.82 3.07
C THR A 26 -24.00 25.32 4.04
N ASN A 27 -24.38 26.24 4.92
CA ASN A 27 -23.50 26.84 5.92
C ASN A 27 -23.60 26.05 7.22
N PHE A 28 -22.49 25.68 7.86
CA PHE A 28 -22.55 24.88 9.08
C PHE A 28 -21.39 25.15 10.04
N VAL A 29 -21.64 24.83 11.31
CA VAL A 29 -20.61 24.75 12.37
C VAL A 29 -20.69 23.40 13.07
N LEU A 30 -19.56 22.98 13.64
CA LEU A 30 -19.45 21.78 14.47
C LEU A 30 -19.12 22.18 15.90
N GLY A 31 -19.90 21.67 16.84
CA GLY A 31 -19.72 21.86 18.28
C GLY A 31 -19.28 20.59 18.99
N ASN A 32 -18.48 20.68 20.05
CA ASN A 32 -18.21 19.54 20.92
C ASN A 32 -19.42 19.28 21.83
N ALA A 33 -19.94 18.04 21.85
CA ALA A 33 -21.11 17.68 22.64
C ALA A 33 -20.81 17.36 24.12
N GLN A 34 -19.53 17.15 24.47
CA GLN A 34 -19.08 16.67 25.78
C GLN A 34 -18.47 17.77 26.64
N ILE A 35 -18.06 18.89 26.03
CA ILE A 35 -17.50 20.04 26.76
C ILE A 35 -18.65 20.99 27.10
N VAL A 36 -18.59 21.56 28.31
CA VAL A 36 -19.54 22.58 28.80
C VAL A 36 -19.62 23.74 27.81
N ASP A 37 -20.80 24.34 27.67
CA ASP A 37 -21.13 25.43 26.72
C ASP A 37 -21.08 25.05 25.22
N TRP A 38 -20.80 23.79 24.90
CA TRP A 38 -20.76 23.25 23.54
C TRP A 38 -19.90 24.10 22.59
N PRO A 39 -18.57 24.19 22.82
CA PRO A 39 -17.70 25.07 22.04
C PRO A 39 -17.62 24.65 20.58
N ILE A 40 -17.66 25.63 19.67
CA ILE A 40 -17.48 25.44 18.24
C ILE A 40 -16.03 25.06 17.97
N VAL A 41 -15.83 23.89 17.35
CA VAL A 41 -14.52 23.36 16.94
C VAL A 41 -14.23 23.58 15.46
N TYR A 42 -15.25 23.81 14.64
CA TYR A 42 -15.10 24.06 13.21
C TYR A 42 -16.26 24.89 12.64
N SER A 43 -15.97 25.74 11.67
CA SER A 43 -16.97 26.44 10.83
C SER A 43 -16.53 26.39 9.37
N ASN A 44 -17.48 26.17 8.45
CA ASN A 44 -17.16 26.20 7.02
C ASN A 44 -17.06 27.64 6.48
N ASP A 45 -16.47 27.83 5.30
CA ASP A 45 -16.30 29.18 4.72
C ASP A 45 -17.65 29.85 4.40
N GLY A 46 -18.68 29.06 4.09
CA GLY A 46 -20.05 29.54 3.91
C GLY A 46 -20.58 30.25 5.16
N PHE A 47 -20.42 29.64 6.33
CA PHE A 47 -20.82 30.25 7.61
C PHE A 47 -20.04 31.53 7.92
N CYS A 48 -18.74 31.57 7.66
CA CYS A 48 -17.92 32.78 7.85
C CYS A 48 -18.41 33.93 6.95
N LYS A 49 -18.71 33.65 5.68
CA LYS A 49 -19.28 34.63 4.74
C LYS A 49 -20.68 35.10 5.17
N LEU A 50 -21.50 34.17 5.67
CA LEU A 50 -22.87 34.45 6.12
C LEU A 50 -22.90 35.32 7.37
N SER A 51 -22.14 34.95 8.39
CA SER A 51 -22.10 35.61 9.70
C SER A 51 -21.28 36.92 9.69
N GLY A 52 -20.31 37.02 8.77
CA GLY A 52 -19.36 38.13 8.70
C GLY A 52 -18.20 38.02 9.71
N TYR A 53 -18.12 36.91 10.45
CA TYR A 53 -17.02 36.63 11.39
C TYR A 53 -15.92 35.81 10.72
N HIS A 54 -14.68 36.04 11.16
CA HIS A 54 -13.58 35.15 10.80
C HIS A 54 -13.65 33.86 11.61
N ARG A 55 -13.18 32.75 11.03
CA ARG A 55 -13.17 31.42 11.68
C ARG A 55 -12.55 31.44 13.08
N ALA A 56 -11.45 32.17 13.26
CA ALA A 56 -10.78 32.32 14.55
C ALA A 56 -11.63 33.01 15.63
N GLU A 57 -12.56 33.89 15.23
CA GLU A 57 -13.48 34.58 16.14
C GLU A 57 -14.69 33.71 16.52
N VAL A 58 -15.07 32.79 15.62
CA VAL A 58 -16.19 31.85 15.79
C VAL A 58 -15.78 30.63 16.62
N MET A 59 -14.56 30.13 16.44
CA MET A 59 -14.04 29.00 17.21
C MET A 59 -14.05 29.30 18.73
N GLN A 60 -14.29 28.28 19.55
CA GLN A 60 -14.41 28.37 21.02
C GLN A 60 -15.63 29.14 21.54
N LYS A 61 -16.46 29.75 20.67
CA LYS A 61 -17.78 30.27 21.07
C LYS A 61 -18.79 29.14 21.20
N SER A 62 -19.90 29.37 21.91
CA SER A 62 -20.95 28.35 22.05
C SER A 62 -21.61 28.06 20.69
N SER A 63 -21.91 26.78 20.46
CA SER A 63 -22.61 26.28 19.25
C SER A 63 -24.07 26.71 19.19
N THR A 64 -24.62 27.21 20.30
CA THR A 64 -25.90 27.95 20.34
C THR A 64 -25.82 29.31 19.64
N CYS A 65 -24.62 29.76 19.26
CA CYS A 65 -24.36 31.06 18.66
C CYS A 65 -24.74 32.25 19.57
N SER A 66 -24.47 32.13 20.88
CA SER A 66 -24.78 33.18 21.87
C SER A 66 -24.20 34.56 21.54
N PHE A 67 -23.05 34.62 20.84
CA PHE A 67 -22.43 35.86 20.37
C PHE A 67 -23.20 36.57 19.25
N MET A 68 -24.16 35.89 18.62
CA MET A 68 -25.05 36.43 17.59
C MET A 68 -26.43 36.82 18.16
N TYR A 69 -26.71 36.59 19.44
CA TYR A 69 -27.96 37.05 20.04
C TYR A 69 -27.98 38.57 20.23
N GLY A 70 -29.18 39.15 20.22
CA GLY A 70 -29.39 40.55 20.52
C GLY A 70 -30.81 40.82 21.04
N GLU A 71 -31.22 42.09 21.06
CA GLU A 71 -32.45 42.51 21.73
C GLU A 71 -33.72 41.94 21.10
N LEU A 72 -33.74 41.74 19.78
CA LEU A 72 -34.87 41.17 19.03
C LEU A 72 -34.87 39.63 18.99
N THR A 73 -33.88 38.98 19.61
CA THR A 73 -33.83 37.51 19.66
C THR A 73 -34.81 36.99 20.72
N ASP A 74 -35.74 36.14 20.30
CA ASP A 74 -36.76 35.59 21.20
C ASP A 74 -36.17 34.67 22.28
N ARG A 75 -36.55 34.92 23.54
CA ARG A 75 -36.06 34.18 24.72
C ARG A 75 -36.60 32.77 24.80
N GLU A 76 -37.83 32.54 24.37
CA GLU A 76 -38.44 31.20 24.40
C GLU A 76 -37.71 30.26 23.40
N THR A 77 -37.40 30.79 22.22
CA THR A 77 -36.63 30.05 21.19
C THR A 77 -35.20 29.75 21.65
N MET A 78 -34.53 30.70 22.34
CA MET A 78 -33.20 30.46 22.92
C MET A 78 -33.21 29.29 23.91
N GLU A 79 -34.22 29.21 24.77
CA GLU A 79 -34.33 28.14 25.76
C GLU A 79 -34.64 26.78 25.12
N LYS A 80 -35.49 26.74 24.08
CA LYS A 80 -35.75 25.51 23.30
C LYS A 80 -34.51 24.99 22.59
N VAL A 81 -33.70 25.88 22.04
CA VAL A 81 -32.39 25.52 21.46
C VAL A 81 -31.50 24.93 22.53
N ARG A 82 -31.39 25.57 23.70
CA ARG A 82 -30.59 25.09 24.83
C ARG A 82 -31.00 23.67 25.28
N LEU A 83 -32.30 23.45 25.48
CA LEU A 83 -32.86 22.14 25.84
C LEU A 83 -32.57 21.05 24.79
N THR A 84 -32.54 21.41 23.50
CA THR A 84 -32.19 20.47 22.42
C THR A 84 -30.75 19.98 22.54
N PHE A 85 -29.81 20.88 22.88
CA PHE A 85 -28.42 20.52 23.14
C PHE A 85 -28.26 19.66 24.39
N GLU A 86 -29.05 19.92 25.45
CA GLU A 86 -29.03 19.12 26.69
C GLU A 86 -29.61 17.71 26.49
N ASN A 87 -30.68 17.58 25.72
CA ASN A 87 -31.36 16.31 25.48
C ASN A 87 -30.73 15.47 24.35
N TYR A 88 -29.71 16.00 23.65
CA TYR A 88 -29.12 15.38 22.46
C TYR A 88 -30.15 15.03 21.38
N GLU A 89 -31.09 15.94 21.13
CA GLU A 89 -32.16 15.74 20.14
C GLU A 89 -31.84 16.40 18.80
N MET A 90 -32.43 15.86 17.74
CA MET A 90 -32.41 16.51 16.43
C MET A 90 -33.65 17.40 16.32
N ASN A 91 -33.46 18.72 16.22
CA ASN A 91 -34.54 19.68 16.04
C ASN A 91 -34.14 20.80 15.08
N SER A 92 -35.15 21.55 14.61
CA SER A 92 -34.98 22.71 13.75
C SER A 92 -35.72 23.92 14.29
N PHE A 93 -35.08 25.08 14.23
CA PHE A 93 -35.57 26.34 14.80
C PHE A 93 -35.47 27.47 13.78
N GLU A 94 -36.42 28.40 13.83
CA GLU A 94 -36.36 29.68 13.14
C GLU A 94 -36.04 30.74 14.19
N ILE A 95 -34.85 31.34 14.12
CA ILE A 95 -34.38 32.28 15.15
C ILE A 95 -33.77 33.53 14.50
N LEU A 96 -34.09 34.70 15.04
CA LEU A 96 -33.50 35.97 14.64
C LEU A 96 -32.17 36.17 15.37
N MET A 97 -31.09 36.31 14.61
CA MET A 97 -29.74 36.56 15.14
C MET A 97 -29.06 37.71 14.38
N TYR A 98 -28.01 38.26 14.97
CA TYR A 98 -27.27 39.41 14.49
C TYR A 98 -25.95 38.98 13.83
N LYS A 99 -25.66 39.56 12.67
CA LYS A 99 -24.33 39.44 12.04
C LYS A 99 -23.29 40.33 12.73
N LYS A 100 -22.02 40.20 12.34
CA LYS A 100 -20.92 41.03 12.90
C LYS A 100 -21.17 42.54 12.78
N ASN A 101 -21.82 42.96 11.69
CA ASN A 101 -22.23 44.34 11.45
C ASN A 101 -23.54 44.74 12.15
N ARG A 102 -24.04 43.92 13.09
CA ARG A 102 -25.30 44.12 13.84
C ARG A 102 -26.57 44.16 12.98
N THR A 103 -26.55 43.61 11.76
CA THR A 103 -27.78 43.44 10.97
C THR A 103 -28.60 42.24 11.46
N PRO A 104 -29.91 42.40 11.73
CA PRO A 104 -30.78 41.30 12.14
C PRO A 104 -31.11 40.41 10.92
N VAL A 105 -30.94 39.10 11.09
CA VAL A 105 -31.18 38.10 10.06
C VAL A 105 -31.91 36.91 10.66
N TRP A 106 -32.95 36.44 9.97
CA TRP A 106 -33.65 35.22 10.35
C TRP A 106 -32.89 34.02 9.83
N PHE A 107 -32.46 33.15 10.74
CA PHE A 107 -31.82 31.89 10.41
C PHE A 107 -32.76 30.73 10.66
N PHE A 108 -32.80 29.82 9.70
CA PHE A 108 -33.27 28.46 9.91
C PHE A 108 -32.08 27.62 10.36
N VAL A 109 -32.09 27.21 11.62
CA VAL A 109 -31.02 26.43 12.26
C VAL A 109 -31.51 25.01 12.45
N LYS A 110 -30.80 24.04 11.89
CA LYS A 110 -31.05 22.61 12.14
C LYS A 110 -29.89 22.03 12.93
N ILE A 111 -30.20 21.43 14.06
CA ILE A 111 -29.25 20.87 15.02
C ILE A 111 -29.35 19.35 14.94
N ALA A 112 -28.21 18.68 14.78
CA ALA A 112 -28.10 17.24 14.69
C ALA A 112 -26.95 16.72 15.57
N PRO A 113 -27.20 15.83 16.53
CA PRO A 113 -26.15 15.16 17.30
C PRO A 113 -25.44 14.11 16.43
N ILE A 114 -24.11 14.02 16.56
CA ILE A 114 -23.25 13.09 15.84
C ILE A 114 -22.67 12.09 16.84
N ARG A 115 -22.82 10.81 16.51
CA ARG A 115 -22.34 9.69 17.32
C ARG A 115 -20.97 9.18 16.84
N ASN A 116 -20.18 8.65 17.77
CA ASN A 116 -18.95 7.93 17.48
C ASN A 116 -19.23 6.42 17.29
N GLU A 117 -18.17 5.63 17.10
CA GLU A 117 -18.29 4.16 16.94
C GLU A 117 -18.93 3.43 18.13
N GLN A 118 -18.90 4.05 19.31
CA GLN A 118 -19.46 3.50 20.56
C GLN A 118 -20.89 4.00 20.81
N GLU A 119 -21.57 4.53 19.77
CA GLU A 119 -22.91 5.12 19.84
C GLU A 119 -23.05 6.33 20.79
N LYS A 120 -21.94 6.89 21.28
CA LYS A 120 -21.90 8.06 22.16
C LYS A 120 -21.91 9.33 21.33
N VAL A 121 -22.73 10.31 21.71
CA VAL A 121 -22.74 11.64 21.08
C VAL A 121 -21.43 12.37 21.41
N VAL A 122 -20.71 12.79 20.37
CA VAL A 122 -19.39 13.45 20.48
C VAL A 122 -19.39 14.87 19.91
N LEU A 123 -20.19 15.12 18.88
CA LEU A 123 -20.24 16.38 18.17
C LEU A 123 -21.69 16.79 17.89
N PHE A 124 -21.92 18.08 17.66
CA PHE A 124 -23.16 18.63 17.14
C PHE A 124 -22.89 19.26 15.77
N LEU A 125 -23.73 18.95 14.78
CA LEU A 125 -23.78 19.62 13.50
C LEU A 125 -24.93 20.62 13.50
N CYS A 126 -24.62 21.90 13.34
CA CYS A 126 -25.63 22.94 13.21
C CYS A 126 -25.54 23.56 11.81
N THR A 127 -26.60 23.45 11.02
CA THR A 127 -26.67 24.04 9.67
C THR A 127 -27.54 25.29 9.67
N PHE A 128 -27.12 26.32 8.93
CA PHE A 128 -27.71 27.66 8.92
C PHE A 128 -28.13 28.07 7.51
N ASN A 129 -29.40 28.42 7.35
CA ASN A 129 -29.95 29.01 6.13
C ASN A 129 -30.58 30.37 6.42
N ASP A 130 -30.32 31.36 5.57
CA ASP A 130 -30.94 32.70 5.68
C ASP A 130 -32.37 32.66 5.12
N ILE A 131 -33.35 32.91 5.98
CA ILE A 131 -34.79 32.94 5.64
C ILE A 131 -35.38 34.35 5.73
N THR A 132 -34.55 35.39 5.82
CA THR A 132 -34.98 36.79 6.03
C THR A 132 -35.98 37.27 4.98
N ALA A 133 -35.81 36.89 3.72
CA ALA A 133 -36.72 37.26 2.63
C ALA A 133 -38.15 36.66 2.78
N PHE A 134 -38.32 35.58 3.55
CA PHE A 134 -39.57 34.83 3.68
C PHE A 134 -40.38 35.17 4.94
N LYS A 135 -39.81 35.94 5.87
CA LYS A 135 -40.40 36.25 7.19
C LYS A 135 -40.94 37.69 7.32
N GLN A 136 -40.88 38.48 6.25
CA GLN A 136 -41.21 39.91 6.16
C GLN A 136 -40.06 40.85 6.63
N PRO A 137 -39.88 42.03 5.98
CA PRO A 137 -38.80 42.94 6.31
C PRO A 137 -39.12 43.70 7.61
N ILE A 138 -38.44 43.34 8.68
CA ILE A 138 -38.33 44.19 9.87
C ILE A 138 -37.21 45.18 9.55
N GLU A 139 -37.54 46.35 8.99
CA GLU A 139 -36.66 47.51 9.05
C GLU A 139 -37.47 48.81 9.02
N ASP A 140 -37.11 49.68 9.96
CA ASP A 140 -37.53 51.06 10.19
C ASP A 140 -37.45 51.95 8.94
N ASP A 141 -38.15 53.08 9.04
CA ASP A 141 -38.59 54.04 8.02
C ASP A 141 -37.48 54.78 7.23
N SER A 142 -36.52 54.08 6.62
CA SER A 142 -35.53 54.73 5.74
C SER A 142 -35.16 53.93 4.48
N TYR A 143 -35.44 54.58 3.33
CA TYR A 143 -35.07 54.29 1.94
C TYR A 143 -36.05 53.49 1.05
N LYS A 144 -36.41 54.16 -0.06
CA LYS A 144 -37.42 53.83 -1.08
C LYS A 144 -37.15 52.52 -1.86
N GLY A 145 -38.25 51.83 -2.17
CA GLY A 145 -38.54 50.78 -3.18
C GLY A 145 -37.43 50.02 -3.92
N TRP A 146 -36.46 50.70 -4.56
CA TRP A 146 -35.45 50.07 -5.41
C TRP A 146 -34.36 49.33 -4.62
N GLY A 147 -34.01 49.83 -3.43
CA GLY A 147 -33.10 49.14 -2.51
C GLY A 147 -33.67 47.84 -1.98
N LYS A 148 -35.00 47.76 -1.81
CA LYS A 148 -35.73 46.56 -1.39
C LYS A 148 -35.66 45.45 -2.44
N PHE A 149 -35.88 45.78 -3.72
CA PHE A 149 -35.77 44.81 -4.81
C PHE A 149 -34.32 44.34 -5.02
N ALA A 150 -33.33 45.25 -4.97
CA ALA A 150 -31.91 44.90 -5.11
C ALA A 150 -31.39 44.03 -3.95
N ARG A 151 -31.80 44.28 -2.70
CA ARG A 151 -31.46 43.42 -1.55
C ARG A 151 -32.16 42.07 -1.63
N LEU A 152 -33.44 42.02 -2.04
CA LEU A 152 -34.18 40.77 -2.26
C LEU A 152 -33.50 39.92 -3.35
N THR A 153 -33.11 40.54 -4.47
CA THR A 153 -32.43 39.87 -5.59
C THR A 153 -31.05 39.34 -5.19
N ARG A 154 -30.32 40.06 -4.30
CA ARG A 154 -28.99 39.67 -3.81
C ARG A 154 -29.04 38.61 -2.68
N ALA A 155 -30.12 38.58 -1.89
CA ALA A 155 -30.39 37.46 -0.97
C ALA A 155 -30.82 36.20 -1.73
N LEU A 156 -31.54 36.35 -2.84
CA LEU A 156 -31.93 35.26 -3.74
C LEU A 156 -30.74 34.62 -4.48
N THR A 157 -29.62 35.35 -4.68
CA THR A 157 -28.45 34.82 -5.42
C THR A 157 -27.66 33.72 -4.71
N SER A 158 -27.74 33.56 -3.38
CA SER A 158 -27.10 32.41 -2.71
C SER A 158 -27.89 31.09 -2.88
N SER A 159 -29.16 31.17 -3.30
CA SER A 159 -30.04 30.00 -3.47
C SER A 159 -30.19 29.52 -4.92
N ARG A 160 -29.42 30.09 -5.86
CA ARG A 160 -29.60 29.86 -7.31
C ARG A 160 -28.64 28.84 -7.92
N GLY A 161 -27.71 28.28 -7.13
CA GLY A 161 -26.95 27.11 -7.53
C GLY A 161 -27.85 25.89 -7.42
N VAL A 162 -28.34 25.38 -8.57
CA VAL A 162 -29.04 24.09 -8.72
C VAL A 162 -30.51 24.06 -8.28
N LEU A 163 -31.42 24.58 -9.12
CA LEU A 163 -32.74 23.98 -9.47
C LEU A 163 -33.56 24.97 -10.31
N GLN A 164 -33.15 25.19 -11.55
CA GLN A 164 -33.95 25.88 -12.56
C GLN A 164 -34.05 25.01 -13.83
N GLN A 165 -34.74 23.87 -13.70
CA GLN A 165 -35.43 23.20 -14.79
C GLN A 165 -36.84 22.89 -14.31
N LEU A 166 -37.72 23.90 -14.38
CA LEU A 166 -39.16 23.85 -14.67
C LEU A 166 -39.70 25.28 -14.51
N GLN A 167 -40.43 25.74 -15.52
CA GLN A 167 -40.82 27.13 -15.77
C GLN A 167 -41.70 27.76 -14.67
N PRO A 168 -41.76 29.11 -14.56
CA PRO A 168 -42.69 29.78 -13.67
C PRO A 168 -44.01 30.06 -14.41
N THR A 169 -44.96 29.14 -14.28
CA THR A 169 -46.39 29.45 -14.48
C THR A 169 -47.16 28.65 -13.45
N VAL A 170 -47.61 29.31 -12.38
CA VAL A 170 -48.83 29.04 -11.59
C VAL A 170 -48.82 30.04 -10.42
N HIS A 171 -49.82 30.93 -10.40
CA HIS A 171 -50.13 31.77 -9.25
C HIS A 171 -50.83 30.95 -8.16
N LYS A 172 -50.58 31.33 -6.89
CA LYS A 172 -51.08 30.80 -5.60
C LYS A 172 -50.36 29.55 -5.08
N GLY A 173 -49.49 29.74 -4.09
CA GLY A 173 -48.91 28.65 -3.32
C GLY A 173 -47.82 29.07 -2.33
N GLU A 174 -48.12 29.94 -1.36
CA GLU A 174 -47.17 30.26 -0.26
C GLU A 174 -46.78 29.03 0.59
N ASN A 175 -47.55 27.93 0.54
CA ASN A 175 -47.29 26.70 1.30
C ASN A 175 -46.45 25.65 0.55
N VAL A 176 -46.40 25.65 -0.79
CA VAL A 176 -45.77 24.57 -1.56
C VAL A 176 -44.25 24.76 -1.70
N HIS A 177 -43.79 26.01 -1.88
CA HIS A 177 -42.35 26.30 -1.99
C HIS A 177 -41.59 26.19 -0.67
N LYS A 178 -42.24 26.44 0.48
CA LYS A 178 -41.64 26.20 1.80
C LYS A 178 -41.43 24.70 2.03
N HIS A 179 -42.40 23.86 1.70
CA HIS A 179 -42.30 22.40 1.88
C HIS A 179 -41.23 21.77 0.99
N SER A 180 -41.13 22.12 -0.30
CA SER A 180 -40.13 21.53 -1.20
C SER A 180 -38.68 21.71 -0.75
N ARG A 181 -38.31 22.91 -0.23
CA ARG A 181 -36.98 23.17 0.34
C ARG A 181 -36.81 22.56 1.73
N LEU A 182 -37.89 22.50 2.53
CA LEU A 182 -37.88 21.78 3.80
C LEU A 182 -37.63 20.29 3.58
N THR A 183 -38.20 19.68 2.53
CA THR A 183 -38.04 18.25 2.20
C THR A 183 -36.59 17.93 1.83
N GLU A 184 -35.92 18.81 1.09
CA GLU A 184 -34.49 18.66 0.73
C GLU A 184 -33.56 18.78 1.96
N VAL A 185 -33.90 19.67 2.90
CA VAL A 185 -33.17 19.83 4.18
C VAL A 185 -33.56 18.75 5.21
N LEU A 186 -34.80 18.23 5.18
CA LEU A 186 -35.28 17.09 5.97
C LEU A 186 -34.65 15.78 5.49
N GLN A 187 -34.42 15.61 4.19
CA GLN A 187 -33.71 14.46 3.60
C GLN A 187 -32.26 14.34 4.10
N LEU A 188 -31.63 15.45 4.52
CA LEU A 188 -30.32 15.41 5.20
C LEU A 188 -30.36 14.66 6.54
N GLY A 189 -31.54 14.49 7.15
CA GLY A 189 -31.73 13.76 8.40
C GLY A 189 -31.89 12.24 8.24
N SER A 190 -32.35 11.76 7.08
CA SER A 190 -32.67 10.34 6.88
C SER A 190 -31.58 9.55 6.17
N ASP A 191 -30.81 10.16 5.26
CA ASP A 191 -29.70 9.48 4.58
C ASP A 191 -28.36 9.69 5.32
N ILE A 192 -28.35 9.14 6.54
CA ILE A 192 -27.20 8.75 7.36
C ILE A 192 -26.18 9.87 7.59
N LEU A 193 -26.38 10.63 8.68
CA LEU A 193 -25.34 11.46 9.31
C LEU A 193 -24.05 10.63 9.41
N PRO A 194 -22.92 11.07 8.82
CA PRO A 194 -21.68 10.33 8.94
C PRO A 194 -21.29 10.23 10.43
N GLN A 195 -21.05 9.01 10.91
CA GLN A 195 -20.53 8.81 12.26
C GLN A 195 -19.10 9.34 12.33
N TYR A 196 -18.68 9.87 13.48
CA TYR A 196 -17.30 10.26 13.70
C TYR A 196 -16.46 9.00 13.96
N LYS A 197 -16.08 8.33 12.86
CA LYS A 197 -15.46 7.02 12.83
C LYS A 197 -14.28 7.00 11.85
N GLN A 198 -13.19 6.34 12.21
CA GLN A 198 -12.14 5.99 11.24
C GLN A 198 -12.61 4.77 10.45
N GLU A 199 -13.30 5.00 9.34
CA GLU A 199 -13.75 3.92 8.47
C GLU A 199 -12.71 3.62 7.40
N THR A 200 -12.60 2.34 7.03
CA THR A 200 -11.99 2.01 5.74
C THR A 200 -12.84 2.63 4.64
N PRO A 201 -12.22 3.14 3.56
CA PRO A 201 -12.97 3.78 2.48
C PRO A 201 -14.03 2.82 1.95
N LYS A 202 -15.30 3.19 2.14
CA LYS A 202 -16.45 2.39 1.70
C LYS A 202 -16.45 2.34 0.18
N THR A 203 -16.29 1.14 -0.36
CA THR A 203 -16.54 0.88 -1.77
C THR A 203 -18.03 0.62 -1.97
N PRO A 204 -18.62 1.06 -3.09
CA PRO A 204 -20.03 0.76 -3.36
C PRO A 204 -20.22 -0.77 -3.51
N PRO A 205 -21.43 -1.28 -3.24
CA PRO A 205 -21.72 -2.71 -3.40
C PRO A 205 -21.42 -3.14 -4.84
N HIS A 206 -20.99 -4.39 -5.00
CA HIS A 206 -20.56 -4.99 -6.28
C HIS A 206 -19.22 -4.49 -6.86
N ILE A 207 -18.40 -3.78 -6.08
CA ILE A 207 -17.01 -3.47 -6.46
C ILE A 207 -16.02 -4.22 -5.58
N ILE A 208 -15.08 -4.90 -6.22
CA ILE A 208 -14.05 -5.71 -5.58
C ILE A 208 -12.76 -4.89 -5.47
N LEU A 209 -12.15 -4.90 -4.28
CA LEU A 209 -10.85 -4.28 -4.04
C LEU A 209 -9.72 -5.06 -4.74
N HIS A 210 -8.82 -4.35 -5.41
CA HIS A 210 -7.71 -4.96 -6.14
C HIS A 210 -6.72 -5.73 -5.24
N TYR A 211 -6.57 -5.31 -3.98
CA TYR A 211 -5.73 -5.95 -2.97
C TYR A 211 -6.48 -6.97 -2.10
N CYS A 212 -7.74 -7.28 -2.41
CA CYS A 212 -8.50 -8.28 -1.67
C CYS A 212 -7.89 -9.67 -1.87
N ALA A 213 -7.85 -10.49 -0.81
CA ALA A 213 -7.34 -11.86 -0.87
C ALA A 213 -8.02 -12.69 -1.97
N PHE A 214 -9.35 -12.58 -2.11
CA PHE A 214 -10.10 -13.23 -3.19
C PHE A 214 -9.58 -12.83 -4.57
N LYS A 215 -9.35 -11.51 -4.80
CA LYS A 215 -8.86 -11.02 -6.09
C LYS A 215 -7.44 -11.50 -6.37
N THR A 216 -6.57 -11.51 -5.36
CA THR A 216 -5.21 -12.04 -5.49
C THR A 216 -5.21 -13.54 -5.82
N THR A 217 -6.05 -14.34 -5.18
CA THR A 217 -6.18 -15.78 -5.49
C THR A 217 -6.75 -16.00 -6.89
N TRP A 218 -7.79 -15.26 -7.27
CA TRP A 218 -8.33 -15.28 -8.62
C TRP A 218 -7.26 -14.94 -9.66
N ASP A 219 -6.42 -13.96 -9.34
CA ASP A 219 -5.33 -13.55 -10.22
C ASP A 219 -4.28 -14.64 -10.44
N TRP A 220 -3.99 -15.47 -9.44
CA TRP A 220 -3.14 -16.64 -9.59
C TRP A 220 -3.79 -17.73 -10.45
N VAL A 221 -5.09 -17.97 -10.27
CA VAL A 221 -5.84 -18.93 -11.10
C VAL A 221 -5.78 -18.50 -12.57
N ILE A 222 -6.03 -17.22 -12.86
CA ILE A 222 -5.94 -16.69 -14.22
C ILE A 222 -4.51 -16.82 -14.77
N LEU A 223 -3.48 -16.57 -13.97
CA LEU A 223 -2.09 -16.76 -14.40
C LEU A 223 -1.80 -18.21 -14.80
N ILE A 224 -2.22 -19.18 -14.00
CA ILE A 224 -2.05 -20.61 -14.30
C ILE A 224 -2.80 -20.99 -15.58
N LEU A 225 -4.04 -20.52 -15.74
CA LEU A 225 -4.82 -20.77 -16.96
C LEU A 225 -4.21 -20.12 -18.20
N THR A 226 -3.62 -18.92 -18.07
CA THR A 226 -2.89 -18.30 -19.20
C THR A 226 -1.69 -19.13 -19.61
N PHE A 227 -0.95 -19.71 -18.65
CA PHE A 227 0.17 -20.59 -18.94
C PHE A 227 -0.28 -21.90 -19.61
N TYR A 228 -1.38 -22.50 -19.14
CA TYR A 228 -2.02 -23.64 -19.80
C TYR A 228 -2.37 -23.32 -21.26
N THR A 229 -3.02 -22.19 -21.53
CA THR A 229 -3.38 -21.80 -22.90
C THR A 229 -2.15 -21.53 -23.79
N ALA A 230 -1.09 -20.97 -23.21
CA ALA A 230 0.14 -20.68 -23.94
C ALA A 230 0.90 -21.95 -24.36
N ILE A 231 0.70 -23.07 -23.66
CA ILE A 231 1.23 -24.39 -24.03
C ILE A 231 0.27 -25.11 -24.99
N MET A 232 -1.01 -25.20 -24.65
CA MET A 232 -1.94 -26.05 -25.42
C MET A 232 -2.29 -25.47 -26.80
N VAL A 233 -2.35 -24.15 -26.96
CA VAL A 233 -2.76 -23.53 -28.24
C VAL A 233 -1.74 -23.80 -29.35
N PRO A 234 -0.44 -23.50 -29.21
CA PRO A 234 0.55 -23.81 -30.25
C PRO A 234 0.65 -25.32 -30.51
N TYR A 235 0.58 -26.14 -29.46
CA TYR A 235 0.57 -27.59 -29.59
C TYR A 235 -0.59 -28.08 -30.47
N ASN A 236 -1.81 -27.64 -30.20
CA ASN A 236 -3.01 -28.04 -30.95
C ASN A 236 -2.99 -27.54 -32.40
N VAL A 237 -2.48 -26.32 -32.63
CA VAL A 237 -2.35 -25.74 -33.98
C VAL A 237 -1.33 -26.51 -34.80
N SER A 238 -0.13 -26.76 -34.25
CA SER A 238 0.95 -27.43 -34.99
C SER A 238 0.70 -28.91 -35.18
N PHE A 239 0.37 -29.67 -34.12
CA PHE A 239 0.27 -31.14 -34.16
C PHE A 239 -1.06 -31.68 -34.70
N LYS A 240 -1.99 -30.78 -35.07
CA LYS A 240 -3.32 -31.09 -35.63
C LYS A 240 -3.96 -32.26 -34.87
N THR A 241 -3.96 -32.18 -33.55
CA THR A 241 -4.63 -33.17 -32.69
C THR A 241 -6.11 -33.08 -32.99
N LYS A 242 -6.60 -33.94 -33.90
CA LYS A 242 -8.04 -34.08 -34.13
C LYS A 242 -8.67 -34.31 -32.75
N GLN A 243 -9.64 -33.46 -32.39
CA GLN A 243 -10.39 -33.51 -31.13
C GLN A 243 -11.26 -34.78 -31.06
N ASN A 244 -10.66 -35.96 -31.19
CA ASN A 244 -11.37 -37.23 -31.10
C ASN A 244 -11.91 -37.46 -29.67
N ASN A 245 -11.40 -36.71 -28.69
CA ASN A 245 -11.88 -36.71 -27.31
C ASN A 245 -12.66 -35.42 -27.01
N VAL A 246 -13.98 -35.53 -26.91
CA VAL A 246 -14.90 -34.48 -26.45
C VAL A 246 -14.45 -33.87 -25.10
N ALA A 247 -13.75 -34.64 -24.26
CA ALA A 247 -13.20 -34.18 -22.99
C ALA A 247 -12.27 -32.95 -23.12
N TRP A 248 -11.40 -32.89 -24.13
CA TRP A 248 -10.50 -31.75 -24.32
C TRP A 248 -11.24 -30.49 -24.77
N LEU A 249 -12.26 -30.65 -25.62
CA LEU A 249 -13.16 -29.57 -26.02
C LEU A 249 -13.93 -28.98 -24.82
N VAL A 250 -14.39 -29.85 -23.92
CA VAL A 250 -15.06 -29.43 -22.67
C VAL A 250 -14.10 -28.64 -21.77
N VAL A 251 -12.87 -29.12 -21.59
CA VAL A 251 -11.86 -28.40 -20.79
C VAL A 251 -11.57 -27.02 -21.39
N ASP A 252 -11.32 -26.92 -22.69
CA ASP A 252 -11.06 -25.64 -23.35
C ASP A 252 -12.27 -24.68 -23.25
N SER A 253 -13.48 -25.21 -23.35
CA SER A 253 -14.72 -24.43 -23.17
C SER A 253 -14.86 -23.90 -21.73
N VAL A 254 -14.52 -24.71 -20.72
CA VAL A 254 -14.52 -24.29 -19.31
C VAL A 254 -13.50 -23.18 -19.08
N VAL A 255 -12.30 -23.31 -19.65
CA VAL A 255 -11.27 -22.27 -19.56
C VAL A 255 -11.75 -20.96 -20.20
N ASP A 256 -12.40 -21.01 -21.36
CA ASP A 256 -12.96 -19.83 -22.02
C ASP A 256 -14.06 -19.15 -21.18
N VAL A 257 -14.92 -19.93 -20.50
CA VAL A 257 -15.92 -19.40 -19.55
C VAL A 257 -15.24 -18.69 -18.36
N ILE A 258 -14.17 -19.25 -17.81
CA ILE A 258 -13.43 -18.61 -16.71
C ILE A 258 -12.82 -17.27 -17.15
N PHE A 259 -12.28 -17.19 -18.37
CA PHE A 259 -11.78 -15.92 -18.91
C PHE A 259 -12.89 -14.90 -19.18
N LEU A 260 -14.09 -15.34 -19.57
CA LEU A 260 -15.24 -14.45 -19.70
C LEU A 260 -15.67 -13.88 -18.34
N VAL A 261 -15.68 -14.71 -17.29
CA VAL A 261 -15.91 -14.27 -15.91
C VAL A 261 -14.83 -13.27 -15.48
N ASP A 262 -13.57 -13.47 -15.85
CA ASP A 262 -12.49 -12.53 -15.55
C ASP A 262 -12.73 -11.13 -16.16
N ILE A 263 -13.25 -11.05 -17.38
CA ILE A 263 -13.63 -9.78 -18.01
C ILE A 263 -14.70 -9.06 -17.17
N VAL A 264 -15.73 -9.80 -16.74
CA VAL A 264 -16.79 -9.25 -15.89
C VAL A 264 -16.23 -8.75 -14.55
N LEU A 265 -15.32 -9.50 -13.93
CA LEU A 265 -14.65 -9.11 -12.69
C LEU A 265 -13.76 -7.87 -12.87
N ASN A 266 -13.05 -7.75 -14.00
CA ASN A 266 -12.22 -6.58 -14.30
C ASN A 266 -13.07 -5.29 -14.43
N PHE A 267 -14.30 -5.38 -14.96
CA PHE A 267 -15.25 -4.25 -14.95
C PHE A 267 -15.73 -3.83 -13.55
N HIS A 268 -15.55 -4.69 -12.56
CA HIS A 268 -15.99 -4.49 -11.17
C HIS A 268 -14.82 -4.40 -10.18
N THR A 269 -13.57 -4.33 -10.65
CA THR A 269 -12.39 -4.24 -9.78
C THR A 269 -11.87 -2.80 -9.72
N THR A 270 -11.54 -2.31 -8.52
CA THR A 270 -10.88 -1.00 -8.34
C THR A 270 -9.52 -0.94 -9.03
N PHE A 271 -9.03 0.24 -9.38
CA PHE A 271 -7.65 0.42 -9.84
C PHE A 271 -6.96 1.57 -9.11
N VAL A 272 -5.63 1.60 -9.17
CA VAL A 272 -4.81 2.66 -8.55
C VAL A 272 -4.46 3.69 -9.63
N GLY A 273 -4.81 4.95 -9.39
CA GLY A 273 -4.49 6.06 -10.28
C GLY A 273 -3.00 6.44 -10.23
N PRO A 274 -2.53 7.31 -11.14
CA PRO A 274 -1.14 7.78 -11.15
C PRO A 274 -0.75 8.55 -9.89
N ALA A 275 -1.73 9.20 -9.23
CA ALA A 275 -1.54 9.88 -7.95
C ALA A 275 -1.49 8.91 -6.74
N GLY A 276 -1.64 7.60 -6.95
CA GLY A 276 -1.64 6.59 -5.89
C GLY A 276 -2.98 6.44 -5.16
N GLU A 277 -4.01 7.18 -5.58
CA GLU A 277 -5.37 7.07 -5.05
C GLU A 277 -6.09 5.82 -5.57
N VAL A 278 -6.93 5.22 -4.72
CA VAL A 278 -7.76 4.08 -5.10
C VAL A 278 -9.07 4.57 -5.66
N ILE A 279 -9.31 4.30 -6.94
CA ILE A 279 -10.52 4.71 -7.64
C ILE A 279 -11.57 3.62 -7.46
N SER A 280 -12.71 4.02 -6.88
CA SER A 280 -13.87 3.16 -6.61
C SER A 280 -15.11 3.52 -7.41
N ASP A 281 -15.08 4.55 -8.26
CA ASP A 281 -16.23 4.92 -9.10
C ASP A 281 -16.42 3.91 -10.25
N PRO A 282 -17.57 3.20 -10.34
CA PRO A 282 -17.81 2.21 -11.38
C PRO A 282 -17.75 2.78 -12.80
N LYS A 283 -18.17 4.04 -13.01
CA LYS A 283 -18.14 4.64 -14.37
C LYS A 283 -16.70 4.84 -14.83
N LEU A 284 -15.86 5.35 -13.93
CA LEU A 284 -14.45 5.60 -14.20
C LEU A 284 -13.67 4.29 -14.39
N ILE A 285 -13.94 3.27 -13.57
CA ILE A 285 -13.38 1.91 -13.72
C ILE A 285 -13.70 1.35 -15.10
N ARG A 286 -14.99 1.35 -15.49
CA ARG A 286 -15.43 0.78 -16.76
C ARG A 286 -14.84 1.51 -17.96
N MET A 287 -14.79 2.85 -17.93
CA MET A 287 -14.24 3.64 -19.02
C MET A 287 -12.71 3.46 -19.16
N ASN A 288 -12.00 3.36 -18.03
CA ASN A 288 -10.57 3.07 -18.04
C ASN A 288 -10.29 1.67 -18.63
N TYR A 289 -11.05 0.65 -18.23
CA TYR A 289 -10.90 -0.71 -18.75
C TYR A 289 -11.25 -0.82 -20.24
N LEU A 290 -12.33 -0.15 -20.68
CA LEU A 290 -12.74 -0.11 -22.09
C LEU A 290 -11.65 0.49 -22.99
N LYS A 291 -10.98 1.56 -22.52
CA LYS A 291 -9.94 2.26 -23.27
C LYS A 291 -8.62 1.49 -23.35
N THR A 292 -8.33 0.62 -22.37
CA THR A 292 -7.00 0.00 -22.22
C THR A 292 -6.96 -1.44 -22.71
N TRP A 293 -7.60 -2.36 -22.00
CA TRP A 293 -7.38 -3.80 -22.16
C TRP A 293 -8.61 -4.57 -22.66
N PHE A 294 -9.80 -3.97 -22.59
CA PHE A 294 -11.05 -4.67 -22.92
C PHE A 294 -11.07 -5.29 -24.32
N VAL A 295 -10.63 -4.55 -25.35
CA VAL A 295 -10.67 -5.03 -26.74
C VAL A 295 -9.78 -6.26 -26.93
N ILE A 296 -8.58 -6.24 -26.35
CA ILE A 296 -7.63 -7.36 -26.41
C ILE A 296 -8.19 -8.57 -25.63
N ASP A 297 -8.71 -8.31 -24.43
CA ASP A 297 -9.27 -9.33 -23.57
C ASP A 297 -10.48 -10.03 -24.23
N LEU A 298 -11.38 -9.26 -24.86
CA LEU A 298 -12.56 -9.76 -25.55
C LEU A 298 -12.20 -10.61 -26.78
N LEU A 299 -11.30 -10.11 -27.64
CA LEU A 299 -10.85 -10.84 -28.82
C LEU A 299 -10.20 -12.18 -28.42
N SER A 300 -9.46 -12.18 -27.31
CA SER A 300 -8.76 -13.36 -26.81
C SER A 300 -9.68 -14.42 -26.19
N CYS A 301 -10.91 -14.09 -25.80
CA CYS A 301 -11.83 -15.00 -25.08
C CYS A 301 -12.94 -15.60 -25.96
N LEU A 302 -12.96 -15.31 -27.26
CA LEU A 302 -13.99 -15.84 -28.17
C LEU A 302 -13.89 -17.37 -28.29
N PRO A 303 -15.00 -18.11 -28.07
CA PRO A 303 -15.01 -19.57 -28.09
C PRO A 303 -15.15 -20.09 -29.53
N TYR A 304 -14.09 -19.93 -30.34
CA TYR A 304 -14.09 -20.33 -31.75
C TYR A 304 -14.42 -21.81 -31.99
N ASP A 305 -13.99 -22.69 -31.07
CA ASP A 305 -14.27 -24.13 -31.14
C ASP A 305 -15.77 -24.44 -31.06
N VAL A 306 -16.48 -23.71 -30.22
CA VAL A 306 -17.92 -23.89 -30.02
C VAL A 306 -18.69 -23.38 -31.25
N ILE A 307 -18.28 -22.24 -31.80
CA ILE A 307 -18.86 -21.68 -33.03
C ILE A 307 -18.71 -22.67 -34.19
N ASN A 308 -17.51 -23.23 -34.37
CA ASN A 308 -17.25 -24.23 -35.42
C ASN A 308 -17.99 -25.56 -35.21
N ALA A 309 -18.37 -25.91 -33.98
CA ALA A 309 -19.08 -27.15 -33.68
C ALA A 309 -20.60 -27.05 -33.93
N PHE A 310 -21.19 -25.85 -33.81
CA PHE A 310 -22.63 -25.64 -34.00
C PHE A 310 -23.03 -25.35 -35.45
N GLU A 311 -22.08 -24.85 -36.24
CA GLU A 311 -22.32 -24.38 -37.60
C GLU A 311 -21.70 -25.42 -38.54
N ASN A 312 -22.51 -26.13 -39.34
CA ASN A 312 -22.03 -27.10 -40.34
C ASN A 312 -21.40 -26.35 -41.53
N VAL A 313 -20.27 -25.69 -41.28
CA VAL A 313 -19.59 -24.82 -42.24
C VAL A 313 -18.61 -25.63 -43.10
N ASP A 314 -18.44 -25.22 -44.36
CA ASP A 314 -17.47 -25.77 -45.30
C ASP A 314 -16.07 -25.95 -44.69
N GLU A 315 -15.37 -27.04 -45.08
CA GLU A 315 -14.05 -27.42 -44.55
C GLU A 315 -13.02 -26.27 -44.61
N GLY A 316 -13.06 -25.44 -45.66
CA GLY A 316 -12.19 -24.27 -45.80
C GLY A 316 -12.37 -23.25 -44.68
N ILE A 317 -13.61 -22.91 -44.32
CA ILE A 317 -13.91 -21.94 -43.25
C ILE A 317 -13.62 -22.55 -41.87
N SER A 318 -13.85 -23.86 -41.70
CA SER A 318 -13.49 -24.58 -40.46
C SER A 318 -11.97 -24.51 -40.17
N SER A 319 -11.14 -24.59 -41.22
CA SER A 319 -9.67 -24.48 -41.10
C SER A 319 -9.22 -23.07 -40.72
N LEU A 320 -9.92 -22.03 -41.22
CA LEU A 320 -9.67 -20.63 -40.86
C LEU A 320 -10.04 -20.38 -39.40
N PHE A 321 -11.19 -20.88 -38.94
CA PHE A 321 -11.58 -20.80 -37.52
C PHE A 321 -10.61 -21.52 -36.59
N SER A 322 -10.06 -22.66 -37.02
CA SER A 322 -9.01 -23.35 -36.27
C SER A 322 -7.70 -22.54 -36.20
N SER A 323 -7.39 -21.75 -37.23
CA SER A 323 -6.19 -20.89 -37.26
C SER A 323 -6.34 -19.64 -36.38
N LEU A 324 -7.58 -19.13 -36.21
CA LEU A 324 -7.88 -18.01 -35.31
C LEU A 324 -7.62 -18.33 -33.83
N LYS A 325 -7.41 -19.61 -33.45
CA LYS A 325 -7.02 -20.01 -32.09
C LYS A 325 -5.74 -19.32 -31.60
N VAL A 326 -4.83 -18.94 -32.51
CA VAL A 326 -3.59 -18.22 -32.18
C VAL A 326 -3.88 -16.90 -31.46
N VAL A 327 -5.04 -16.28 -31.71
CA VAL A 327 -5.50 -15.07 -31.02
C VAL A 327 -5.60 -15.27 -29.50
N ARG A 328 -5.81 -16.50 -29.02
CA ARG A 328 -5.80 -16.83 -27.57
C ARG A 328 -4.45 -16.54 -26.91
N LEU A 329 -3.33 -16.47 -27.66
CA LEU A 329 -2.02 -16.10 -27.11
C LEU A 329 -1.97 -14.64 -26.61
N LEU A 330 -2.88 -13.77 -27.08
CA LEU A 330 -3.01 -12.40 -26.55
C LEU A 330 -3.37 -12.38 -25.05
N ARG A 331 -3.87 -13.49 -24.48
CA ARG A 331 -4.08 -13.65 -23.03
C ARG A 331 -2.80 -13.47 -22.22
N LEU A 332 -1.62 -13.64 -22.80
CA LEU A 332 -0.34 -13.35 -22.13
C LEU A 332 -0.16 -11.87 -21.78
N GLY A 333 -0.87 -10.97 -22.46
CA GLY A 333 -0.93 -9.55 -22.08
C GLY A 333 -1.43 -9.33 -20.64
N ARG A 334 -2.17 -10.29 -20.07
CA ARG A 334 -2.61 -10.26 -18.66
C ARG A 334 -1.45 -10.45 -17.68
N VAL A 335 -0.40 -11.15 -18.07
CA VAL A 335 0.81 -11.33 -17.25
C VAL A 335 1.55 -10.00 -17.13
N ALA A 336 1.62 -9.22 -18.21
CA ALA A 336 2.22 -7.88 -18.20
C ALA A 336 1.57 -6.95 -17.18
N ARG A 337 0.23 -7.02 -17.00
CA ARG A 337 -0.50 -6.25 -15.99
C ARG A 337 -0.12 -6.61 -14.55
N LYS A 338 0.39 -7.82 -14.31
CA LYS A 338 0.78 -8.32 -12.99
C LYS A 338 2.29 -8.28 -12.76
N LEU A 339 3.05 -7.98 -13.80
CA LEU A 339 4.51 -7.99 -13.77
C LEU A 339 5.05 -7.02 -12.72
N ASP A 340 4.44 -5.84 -12.57
CA ASP A 340 4.79 -4.84 -11.55
C ASP A 340 4.74 -5.41 -10.12
N HIS A 341 3.83 -6.35 -9.82
CA HIS A 341 3.74 -6.97 -8.50
C HIS A 341 4.86 -7.98 -8.23
N TYR A 342 5.36 -8.65 -9.27
CA TYR A 342 6.36 -9.69 -9.16
C TYR A 342 7.80 -9.18 -9.33
N ILE A 343 8.00 -8.06 -10.05
CA ILE A 343 9.32 -7.44 -10.27
C ILE A 343 10.00 -7.06 -8.94
N GLU A 344 9.23 -6.75 -7.89
CA GLU A 344 9.78 -6.42 -6.56
C GLU A 344 10.60 -7.58 -5.94
N TYR A 345 10.34 -8.83 -6.35
CA TYR A 345 11.00 -10.01 -5.80
C TYR A 345 11.95 -10.64 -6.82
N GLY A 346 13.26 -10.45 -6.65
CA GLY A 346 14.28 -10.98 -7.57
C GLY A 346 14.14 -12.48 -7.85
N ALA A 347 13.87 -13.31 -6.85
CA ALA A 347 13.65 -14.76 -7.04
C ALA A 347 12.40 -15.08 -7.88
N ALA A 348 11.32 -14.29 -7.74
CA ALA A 348 10.11 -14.48 -8.55
C ALA A 348 10.36 -14.11 -10.02
N VAL A 349 11.16 -13.06 -10.27
CA VAL A 349 11.60 -12.69 -11.62
C VAL A 349 12.40 -13.82 -12.27
N LEU A 350 13.30 -14.49 -11.53
CA LEU A 350 14.03 -15.65 -12.05
C LEU A 350 13.08 -16.79 -12.44
N VAL A 351 12.15 -17.16 -11.57
CA VAL A 351 11.16 -18.20 -11.88
C VAL A 351 10.34 -17.83 -13.11
N LEU A 352 9.90 -16.57 -13.22
CA LEU A 352 9.19 -16.08 -14.39
C LEU A 352 10.02 -16.19 -15.67
N LEU A 353 11.30 -15.80 -15.65
CA LEU A 353 12.20 -15.91 -16.80
C LEU A 353 12.44 -17.37 -17.21
N VAL A 354 12.59 -18.29 -16.25
CA VAL A 354 12.70 -19.73 -16.53
C VAL A 354 11.41 -20.26 -17.19
N CYS A 355 10.23 -19.84 -16.71
CA CYS A 355 8.96 -20.18 -17.35
C CYS A 355 8.85 -19.61 -18.77
N VAL A 356 9.27 -18.36 -19.00
CA VAL A 356 9.30 -17.73 -20.34
C VAL A 356 10.28 -18.46 -21.26
N PHE A 357 11.44 -18.89 -20.76
CA PHE A 357 12.41 -19.69 -21.51
C PHE A 357 11.81 -21.04 -21.95
N GLY A 358 11.18 -21.76 -21.01
CA GLY A 358 10.49 -23.01 -21.33
C GLY A 358 9.34 -22.84 -22.33
N LEU A 359 8.57 -21.74 -22.19
CA LEU A 359 7.50 -21.41 -23.14
C LEU A 359 8.05 -21.08 -24.54
N ALA A 360 9.13 -20.31 -24.63
CA ALA A 360 9.78 -20.00 -25.89
C ALA A 360 10.33 -21.26 -26.56
N ALA A 361 10.95 -22.17 -25.81
CA ALA A 361 11.38 -23.47 -26.30
C ALA A 361 10.20 -24.27 -26.88
N HIS A 362 9.09 -24.33 -26.15
CA HIS A 362 7.87 -25.00 -26.61
C HIS A 362 7.30 -24.38 -27.90
N TRP A 363 7.23 -23.05 -27.99
CA TRP A 363 6.72 -22.37 -29.19
C TRP A 363 7.60 -22.60 -30.41
N LEU A 364 8.92 -22.45 -30.23
CA LEU A 364 9.90 -22.71 -31.28
C LEU A 364 9.86 -24.19 -31.70
N ALA A 365 9.59 -25.13 -30.78
CA ALA A 365 9.40 -26.54 -31.11
C ALA A 365 8.14 -26.80 -31.95
N CYS A 366 7.04 -26.11 -31.64
CA CYS A 366 5.81 -26.19 -32.42
C CYS A 366 5.99 -25.59 -33.83
N ILE A 367 6.75 -24.49 -33.95
CA ILE A 367 7.11 -23.89 -35.24
C ILE A 367 8.05 -24.83 -36.02
N TRP A 368 9.06 -25.39 -35.36
CA TRP A 368 10.00 -26.35 -35.96
C TRP A 368 9.26 -27.57 -36.55
N TYR A 369 8.30 -28.11 -35.79
CA TYR A 369 7.44 -29.17 -36.30
C TYR A 369 6.60 -28.72 -37.50
N SER A 370 5.99 -27.54 -37.44
CA SER A 370 5.19 -27.02 -38.56
C SER A 370 6.01 -26.82 -39.83
N ILE A 371 7.29 -26.43 -39.72
CA ILE A 371 8.22 -26.32 -40.86
C ILE A 371 8.51 -27.71 -41.42
N GLY A 372 8.79 -28.69 -40.56
CA GLY A 372 9.00 -30.08 -40.98
C GLY A 372 7.78 -30.71 -41.67
N ASP A 373 6.58 -30.49 -41.13
CA ASP A 373 5.31 -30.97 -41.72
C ASP A 373 5.03 -30.30 -43.08
N TYR A 374 5.46 -29.05 -43.27
CA TYR A 374 5.31 -28.32 -44.53
C TYR A 374 6.33 -28.76 -45.59
N GLU A 375 7.59 -29.02 -45.21
CA GLU A 375 8.67 -29.34 -46.16
C GLU A 375 8.76 -30.84 -46.51
N ILE A 376 8.19 -31.73 -45.69
CA ILE A 376 8.35 -33.18 -45.88
C ILE A 376 7.73 -33.70 -47.16
N ILE A 377 6.54 -33.24 -47.54
CA ILE A 377 5.84 -33.65 -48.77
C ILE A 377 5.65 -32.41 -49.63
N ASP A 378 6.28 -32.40 -50.80
CA ASP A 378 6.10 -31.34 -51.77
C ASP A 378 4.74 -31.52 -52.46
N GLU A 379 3.78 -30.63 -52.21
CA GLU A 379 2.40 -30.73 -52.73
C GLU A 379 2.33 -30.72 -54.26
N GLU A 380 3.27 -30.07 -54.95
CA GLU A 380 3.27 -29.95 -56.41
C GLU A 380 3.75 -31.24 -57.09
N THR A 381 4.74 -31.91 -56.50
CA THR A 381 5.36 -33.10 -57.10
C THR A 381 4.96 -34.40 -56.42
N ASN A 382 4.27 -34.34 -55.27
CA ASN A 382 3.94 -35.46 -54.40
C ASN A 382 5.16 -36.33 -54.02
N VAL A 383 6.37 -35.75 -53.99
CA VAL A 383 7.61 -36.43 -53.62
C VAL A 383 8.00 -36.03 -52.19
N ALA A 384 8.36 -37.03 -51.38
CA ALA A 384 8.91 -36.77 -50.05
C ALA A 384 10.36 -36.25 -50.14
N ARG A 385 10.64 -35.10 -49.52
CA ARG A 385 12.00 -34.55 -49.43
C ARG A 385 12.79 -35.33 -48.38
N LYS A 386 13.74 -36.15 -48.86
CA LYS A 386 14.58 -37.02 -48.01
C LYS A 386 15.51 -36.27 -47.07
N ASP A 387 15.81 -35.02 -47.40
CA ASP A 387 16.77 -34.23 -46.64
C ASP A 387 16.15 -33.59 -45.40
N SER A 388 14.82 -33.46 -45.29
CA SER A 388 14.17 -32.81 -44.14
C SER A 388 14.42 -33.54 -42.83
N TRP A 389 14.55 -32.78 -41.74
CA TRP A 389 14.77 -33.32 -40.40
C TRP A 389 13.71 -34.35 -39.97
N LEU A 390 12.44 -34.15 -40.39
CA LEU A 390 11.33 -35.02 -40.02
C LEU A 390 11.39 -36.36 -40.76
N TYR A 391 11.87 -36.35 -42.02
CA TYR A 391 12.13 -37.56 -42.78
C TYR A 391 13.29 -38.36 -42.18
N MET A 392 14.41 -37.69 -41.88
CA MET A 392 15.58 -38.31 -41.23
C MET A 392 15.24 -38.93 -39.86
N LEU A 393 14.36 -38.27 -39.09
CA LEU A 393 13.86 -38.82 -37.83
C LEU A 393 13.07 -40.12 -38.05
N GLY A 394 12.20 -40.16 -39.06
CA GLY A 394 11.42 -41.37 -39.38
C GLY A 394 12.30 -42.56 -39.76
N GLU A 395 13.38 -42.30 -40.51
CA GLU A 395 14.38 -43.30 -40.87
C GLU A 395 15.12 -43.82 -39.62
N THR A 396 15.57 -42.91 -38.76
CA THR A 396 16.32 -43.24 -37.53
C THR A 396 15.44 -43.97 -36.49
N ALA A 397 14.17 -43.61 -36.40
CA ALA A 397 13.20 -44.22 -35.48
C ALA A 397 12.70 -45.60 -35.96
N GLY A 398 13.07 -46.03 -37.18
CA GLY A 398 12.64 -47.32 -37.75
C GLY A 398 11.22 -47.32 -38.31
N THR A 399 10.59 -46.14 -38.45
CA THR A 399 9.23 -45.95 -39.01
C THR A 399 9.28 -44.98 -40.20
N PRO A 400 9.89 -45.37 -41.34
CA PRO A 400 10.05 -44.49 -42.49
C PRO A 400 8.72 -44.20 -43.19
N TYR A 401 8.66 -43.08 -43.90
CA TYR A 401 7.52 -42.70 -44.73
C TYR A 401 7.49 -43.56 -46.00
N ARG A 402 6.36 -44.21 -46.27
CA ARG A 402 6.17 -45.07 -47.45
C ARG A 402 4.99 -44.58 -48.27
N PHE A 403 5.19 -44.47 -49.58
CA PHE A 403 4.10 -44.14 -50.50
C PHE A 403 3.38 -45.42 -50.93
N ASN A 404 2.08 -45.52 -50.61
CA ASN A 404 1.28 -46.67 -51.02
C ASN A 404 0.74 -46.46 -52.44
N ALA A 405 1.56 -46.83 -53.44
CA ALA A 405 1.23 -46.70 -54.86
C ALA A 405 0.12 -47.65 -55.34
N THR A 406 -0.15 -48.73 -54.60
CA THR A 406 -1.13 -49.77 -54.94
C THR A 406 -2.48 -49.63 -54.21
N GLY A 407 -2.59 -48.66 -53.30
CA GLY A 407 -3.75 -48.44 -52.42
C GLY A 407 -4.39 -47.05 -52.57
N THR A 408 -4.76 -46.41 -51.46
CA THR A 408 -5.53 -45.15 -51.40
C THR A 408 -4.80 -43.90 -51.92
N GLY A 409 -3.63 -44.02 -52.54
CA GLY A 409 -2.82 -42.89 -53.03
C GLY A 409 -2.37 -41.94 -51.92
N ARG A 410 -2.02 -42.48 -50.74
CA ARG A 410 -1.63 -41.69 -49.56
C ARG A 410 -0.26 -42.11 -49.04
N TRP A 411 0.44 -41.16 -48.43
CA TRP A 411 1.65 -41.41 -47.65
C TRP A 411 1.27 -42.07 -46.32
N GLU A 412 1.90 -43.20 -46.01
CA GLU A 412 1.69 -43.98 -44.79
C GLU A 412 3.02 -44.13 -44.03
N GLY A 413 2.96 -44.21 -42.70
CA GLY A 413 4.13 -44.31 -41.82
C GLY A 413 4.51 -42.98 -41.17
N GLY A 414 5.77 -42.85 -40.77
CA GLY A 414 6.27 -41.73 -39.98
C GLY A 414 6.33 -42.00 -38.47
N PRO A 415 7.16 -41.24 -37.74
CA PRO A 415 7.32 -41.36 -36.30
C PRO A 415 6.05 -40.96 -35.53
N SER A 416 5.88 -41.50 -34.31
CA SER A 416 4.73 -41.19 -33.47
C SER A 416 4.68 -39.70 -33.09
N LYS A 417 3.48 -39.11 -33.01
CA LYS A 417 3.30 -37.68 -32.70
C LYS A 417 3.98 -37.27 -31.38
N ASP A 418 3.92 -38.13 -30.37
CA ASP A 418 4.56 -37.89 -29.08
C ASP A 418 6.08 -37.87 -29.20
N SER A 419 6.66 -38.81 -29.97
CA SER A 419 8.09 -38.85 -30.23
C SER A 419 8.54 -37.63 -31.01
N VAL A 420 7.77 -37.18 -32.01
CA VAL A 420 8.09 -35.99 -32.80
C VAL A 420 8.09 -34.74 -31.94
N TYR A 421 7.09 -34.56 -31.07
CA TYR A 421 7.04 -33.43 -30.14
C TYR A 421 8.25 -33.39 -29.20
N ILE A 422 8.58 -34.52 -28.58
CA ILE A 422 9.75 -34.62 -27.67
C ILE A 422 11.03 -34.31 -28.42
N THR A 423 11.20 -34.83 -29.64
CA THR A 423 12.39 -34.58 -30.47
C THR A 423 12.49 -33.12 -30.92
N SER A 424 11.38 -32.48 -31.30
CA SER A 424 11.34 -31.05 -31.62
C SER A 424 11.70 -30.19 -30.41
N LEU A 425 11.16 -30.52 -29.24
CA LEU A 425 11.48 -29.81 -28.00
C LEU A 425 12.95 -30.00 -27.61
N TYR A 426 13.48 -31.21 -27.78
CA TYR A 426 14.90 -31.49 -27.58
C TYR A 426 15.78 -30.63 -28.50
N PHE A 427 15.50 -30.60 -29.81
CA PHE A 427 16.26 -29.78 -30.75
C PHE A 427 16.26 -28.30 -30.35
N THR A 428 15.07 -27.74 -30.09
CA THR A 428 14.95 -26.33 -29.71
C THR A 428 15.62 -26.01 -28.39
N MET A 429 15.51 -26.89 -27.38
CA MET A 429 16.26 -26.76 -26.13
C MET A 429 17.76 -26.73 -26.39
N THR A 430 18.30 -27.65 -27.19
CA THR A 430 19.75 -27.71 -27.48
C THR A 430 20.26 -26.48 -28.23
N SER A 431 19.43 -25.86 -29.06
CA SER A 431 19.74 -24.62 -29.77
C SER A 431 19.65 -23.40 -28.84
N LEU A 432 18.60 -23.30 -28.02
CA LEU A 432 18.42 -22.18 -27.07
C LEU A 432 19.45 -22.18 -25.95
N THR A 433 19.87 -23.36 -25.48
CA THR A 433 20.92 -23.50 -24.45
C THR A 433 22.34 -23.49 -25.03
N SER A 434 22.50 -23.26 -26.35
CA SER A 434 23.79 -23.23 -27.05
C SER A 434 24.63 -24.52 -26.98
N ILE A 435 24.00 -25.68 -26.71
CA ILE A 435 24.70 -26.98 -26.62
C ILE A 435 24.94 -27.57 -28.02
N GLY A 436 23.90 -27.63 -28.85
CA GLY A 436 24.01 -28.08 -30.24
C GLY A 436 24.56 -29.50 -30.44
N PHE A 437 23.96 -30.52 -29.84
CA PHE A 437 24.44 -31.92 -29.94
C PHE A 437 24.54 -32.47 -31.38
N GLY A 438 23.71 -31.97 -32.32
CA GLY A 438 23.78 -32.34 -33.74
C GLY A 438 23.01 -33.59 -34.17
N ASN A 439 22.32 -34.28 -33.25
CA ASN A 439 21.49 -35.45 -33.60
C ASN A 439 20.31 -35.11 -34.53
N ILE A 440 19.75 -33.91 -34.36
CA ILE A 440 18.80 -33.28 -35.29
C ILE A 440 19.43 -31.96 -35.69
N ALA A 441 19.53 -31.72 -36.99
CA ALA A 441 20.14 -30.53 -37.54
C ALA A 441 19.35 -30.03 -38.75
N PRO A 442 19.31 -28.70 -38.97
CA PRO A 442 18.66 -28.11 -40.14
C PRO A 442 19.47 -28.41 -41.41
N THR A 443 18.83 -28.97 -42.42
CA THR A 443 19.46 -29.35 -43.69
C THR A 443 18.94 -28.52 -44.85
N THR A 444 17.65 -28.24 -44.86
CA THR A 444 17.00 -27.44 -45.90
C THR A 444 17.22 -25.95 -45.66
N ASP A 445 16.97 -25.14 -46.70
CA ASP A 445 17.17 -23.68 -46.60
C ASP A 445 16.17 -23.05 -45.62
N GLY A 446 14.91 -23.50 -45.60
CA GLY A 446 13.90 -23.03 -44.65
C GLY A 446 14.24 -23.40 -43.20
N GLU A 447 14.66 -24.65 -42.97
CA GLU A 447 15.13 -25.11 -41.67
C GLU A 447 16.37 -24.32 -41.19
N LYS A 448 17.33 -24.03 -42.07
CA LYS A 448 18.55 -23.27 -41.74
C LYS A 448 18.24 -21.81 -41.37
N ILE A 449 17.38 -21.14 -42.14
CA ILE A 449 16.96 -19.75 -41.85
C ILE A 449 16.31 -19.70 -40.47
N PHE A 450 15.42 -20.65 -40.17
CA PHE A 450 14.76 -20.72 -38.87
C PHE A 450 15.75 -21.04 -37.74
N ALA A 451 16.71 -21.94 -37.96
CA ALA A 451 17.73 -22.24 -36.97
C ALA A 451 18.61 -21.01 -36.65
N VAL A 452 19.02 -20.22 -37.65
CA VAL A 452 19.76 -18.97 -37.44
C VAL A 452 18.93 -17.98 -36.61
N ALA A 453 17.64 -17.81 -36.92
CA ALA A 453 16.74 -16.96 -36.15
C ALA A 453 16.58 -17.45 -34.70
N MET A 454 16.44 -18.76 -34.51
CA MET A 454 16.33 -19.40 -33.19
C MET A 454 17.60 -19.21 -32.36
N MET A 455 18.78 -19.39 -32.96
CA MET A 455 20.07 -19.18 -32.27
C MET A 455 20.23 -17.72 -31.83
N MET A 456 19.82 -16.75 -32.66
CA MET A 456 19.84 -15.33 -32.29
C MET A 456 18.93 -15.07 -31.07
N ILE A 457 17.67 -15.48 -31.14
CA ILE A 457 16.71 -15.31 -30.03
C ILE A 457 17.20 -16.03 -28.76
N GLY A 458 17.73 -17.24 -28.91
CA GLY A 458 18.27 -18.05 -27.82
C GLY A 458 19.44 -17.36 -27.11
N SER A 459 20.37 -16.78 -27.88
CA SER A 459 21.52 -16.06 -27.31
C SER A 459 21.10 -14.86 -26.45
N LEU A 460 20.10 -14.08 -26.88
CA LEU A 460 19.57 -12.95 -26.10
C LEU A 460 18.82 -13.41 -24.85
N LEU A 461 17.97 -14.44 -24.97
CA LEU A 461 17.22 -14.99 -23.83
C LEU A 461 18.16 -15.57 -22.77
N TYR A 462 19.15 -16.36 -23.20
CA TYR A 462 20.15 -16.96 -22.32
C TYR A 462 20.98 -15.88 -21.61
N ALA A 463 21.46 -14.87 -22.34
CA ALA A 463 22.19 -13.75 -21.75
C ALA A 463 21.35 -12.99 -20.69
N THR A 464 20.06 -12.79 -20.94
CA THR A 464 19.15 -12.13 -19.99
C THR A 464 18.96 -12.95 -18.72
N ILE A 465 18.83 -14.28 -18.82
CA ILE A 465 18.72 -15.16 -17.65
C ILE A 465 20.01 -15.10 -16.82
N PHE A 466 21.18 -15.23 -17.46
CA PHE A 466 22.48 -15.14 -16.77
C PHE A 466 22.70 -13.77 -16.12
N GLY A 467 22.30 -12.68 -16.79
CA GLY A 467 22.34 -11.33 -16.24
C GLY A 467 21.51 -11.22 -14.95
N ASN A 468 20.26 -11.67 -14.97
CA ASN A 468 19.38 -11.63 -13.80
C ASN A 468 19.86 -12.53 -12.66
N VAL A 469 20.34 -13.74 -12.96
CA VAL A 469 20.96 -14.63 -11.96
C VAL A 469 22.13 -13.92 -11.29
N THR A 470 23.01 -13.28 -12.06
CA THR A 470 24.14 -12.51 -11.53
C THR A 470 23.68 -11.37 -10.63
N THR A 471 22.67 -10.61 -11.03
CA THR A 471 22.10 -9.53 -10.19
C THR A 471 21.51 -10.06 -8.88
N ILE A 472 20.79 -11.18 -8.90
CA ILE A 472 20.24 -11.80 -7.69
C ILE A 472 21.36 -12.25 -6.75
N PHE A 473 22.41 -12.88 -7.28
CA PHE A 473 23.59 -13.25 -6.50
C PHE A 473 24.26 -12.03 -5.87
N GLN A 474 24.46 -10.96 -6.65
CA GLN A 474 25.04 -9.71 -6.14
C GLN A 474 24.19 -9.09 -5.04
N GLN A 475 22.87 -9.04 -5.19
CA GLN A 475 21.96 -8.50 -4.19
C GLN A 475 21.93 -9.35 -2.91
N MET A 476 21.89 -10.68 -3.04
CA MET A 476 21.87 -11.61 -1.91
C MET A 476 23.16 -11.51 -1.07
N TYR A 477 24.31 -11.36 -1.72
CA TYR A 477 25.60 -11.25 -1.05
C TYR A 477 26.01 -9.81 -0.69
N ALA A 478 25.25 -8.78 -1.08
CA ALA A 478 25.62 -7.38 -0.86
C ALA A 478 25.90 -7.05 0.62
N ASN A 479 25.03 -7.48 1.55
CA ASN A 479 25.21 -7.17 2.97
C ASN A 479 26.38 -7.94 3.59
N THR A 480 26.57 -9.21 3.22
CA THR A 480 27.67 -10.05 3.69
C THR A 480 29.01 -9.57 3.14
N ASN A 481 29.06 -9.18 1.87
CA ASN A 481 30.27 -8.63 1.26
C ASN A 481 30.67 -7.31 1.92
N ARG A 482 29.71 -6.42 2.21
CA ARG A 482 29.96 -5.17 2.95
C ARG A 482 30.55 -5.44 4.34
N TYR A 483 30.07 -6.47 5.04
CA TYR A 483 30.64 -6.89 6.32
C TYR A 483 32.08 -7.40 6.18
N HIS A 484 32.34 -8.28 5.22
CA HIS A 484 33.69 -8.79 4.99
C HIS A 484 34.66 -7.69 4.56
N GLU A 485 34.22 -6.75 3.73
CA GLU A 485 35.01 -5.58 3.33
C GLU A 485 35.38 -4.73 4.55
N MET A 486 34.40 -4.35 5.38
CA MET A 486 34.65 -3.62 6.64
C MET A 486 35.61 -4.39 7.56
N LEU A 487 35.40 -5.68 7.75
CA LEU A 487 36.22 -6.53 8.62
C LEU A 487 37.66 -6.66 8.10
N ASN A 488 37.84 -6.72 6.78
CA ASN A 488 39.16 -6.70 6.16
C ASN A 488 39.83 -5.34 6.35
N SER A 489 39.11 -4.22 6.14
CA SER A 489 39.65 -2.88 6.40
C SER A 489 40.10 -2.69 7.85
N VAL A 490 39.35 -3.20 8.82
CA VAL A 490 39.75 -3.17 10.24
C VAL A 490 40.98 -4.03 10.48
N ARG A 491 41.04 -5.24 9.91
CA ARG A 491 42.23 -6.10 10.04
C ARG A 491 43.47 -5.42 9.47
N ASP A 492 43.34 -4.81 8.30
CA ASP A 492 44.43 -4.09 7.63
C ASP A 492 44.88 -2.87 8.46
N PHE A 493 43.93 -2.13 9.05
CA PHE A 493 44.20 -1.05 9.99
C PHE A 493 45.00 -1.54 11.21
N LEU A 494 44.52 -2.60 11.89
CA LEU A 494 45.20 -3.15 13.08
C LEU A 494 46.63 -3.60 12.76
N LYS A 495 46.83 -4.20 11.57
CA LYS A 495 48.13 -4.64 11.09
C LYS A 495 49.05 -3.46 10.73
N LEU A 496 48.52 -2.44 10.05
CA LEU A 496 49.27 -1.26 9.64
C LEU A 496 49.85 -0.51 10.84
N TYR A 497 49.05 -0.35 11.90
CA TYR A 497 49.45 0.37 13.12
C TYR A 497 50.10 -0.53 14.18
N GLN A 498 50.38 -1.81 13.86
CA GLN A 498 51.03 -2.76 14.75
C GLN A 498 50.36 -2.88 16.13
N VAL A 499 49.03 -2.91 16.15
CA VAL A 499 48.25 -3.01 17.39
C VAL A 499 48.57 -4.34 18.11
N PRO A 500 48.73 -4.34 19.46
CA PRO A 500 49.01 -5.57 20.21
C PRO A 500 47.97 -6.67 19.93
N LYS A 501 48.42 -7.93 19.93
CA LYS A 501 47.56 -9.08 19.59
C LYS A 501 46.30 -9.16 20.45
N GLY A 502 46.42 -8.99 21.77
CA GLY A 502 45.27 -9.05 22.67
C GLY A 502 44.21 -7.97 22.40
N LEU A 503 44.63 -6.73 22.09
CA LEU A 503 43.68 -5.67 21.72
C LEU A 503 43.07 -5.93 20.33
N SER A 504 43.88 -6.43 19.40
CA SER A 504 43.44 -6.76 18.05
C SER A 504 42.36 -7.85 18.05
N GLU A 505 42.57 -8.95 18.79
CA GLU A 505 41.59 -10.03 18.95
C GLU A 505 40.30 -9.51 19.58
N ARG A 506 40.41 -8.72 20.66
CA ARG A 506 39.25 -8.11 21.33
C ARG A 506 38.43 -7.20 20.41
N VAL A 507 39.08 -6.37 19.59
CA VAL A 507 38.39 -5.51 18.60
C VAL A 507 37.67 -6.35 17.55
N MET A 508 38.30 -7.42 17.06
CA MET A 508 37.70 -8.31 16.05
C MET A 508 36.50 -9.07 16.60
N ASP A 509 36.59 -9.59 17.84
CA ASP A 509 35.51 -10.27 18.53
C ASP A 509 34.33 -9.33 18.81
N TYR A 510 34.61 -8.08 19.18
CA TYR A 510 33.59 -7.04 19.34
C TYR A 510 32.83 -6.78 18.03
N ILE A 511 33.53 -6.62 16.91
CA ILE A 511 32.88 -6.37 15.61
C ILE A 511 32.06 -7.58 15.17
N ALA A 512 32.59 -8.80 15.34
CA ALA A 512 31.88 -10.03 14.99
C ALA A 512 30.62 -10.24 15.83
N SER A 513 30.72 -10.05 17.15
CA SER A 513 29.57 -10.15 18.07
C SER A 513 28.52 -9.07 17.79
N THR A 514 28.94 -7.82 17.59
CA THR A 514 28.04 -6.71 17.23
C THR A 514 27.30 -6.97 15.92
N TRP A 515 27.99 -7.51 14.91
CA TRP A 515 27.36 -7.89 13.64
C TRP A 515 26.36 -9.04 13.82
N SER A 516 26.70 -10.05 14.62
CA SER A 516 25.80 -11.18 14.89
C SER A 516 24.49 -10.75 15.57
N MET A 517 24.56 -9.72 16.43
CA MET A 517 23.42 -9.16 17.15
C MET A 517 22.59 -8.22 16.26
N SER A 518 23.25 -7.22 15.66
CA SER A 518 22.58 -6.19 14.85
C SER A 518 22.15 -6.69 13.46
N ARG A 519 22.69 -7.83 13.01
CA ARG A 519 22.54 -8.36 11.64
C ARG A 519 22.94 -7.34 10.55
N GLY A 520 23.80 -6.38 10.90
CA GLY A 520 24.25 -5.32 10.01
C GLY A 520 23.27 -4.14 9.85
N ILE A 521 22.28 -4.06 10.73
CA ILE A 521 21.29 -2.97 10.75
C ILE A 521 21.87 -1.80 11.55
N ASP A 522 21.95 -0.65 10.91
CA ASP A 522 22.31 0.62 11.55
C ASP A 522 21.03 1.25 12.13
N THR A 523 20.90 1.21 13.46
CA THR A 523 19.70 1.65 14.17
C THR A 523 19.42 3.14 13.95
N ASP A 524 20.45 3.99 13.93
CA ASP A 524 20.28 5.43 13.80
C ASP A 524 19.80 5.80 12.40
N LYS A 525 20.36 5.15 11.36
CA LYS A 525 19.88 5.33 9.99
C LYS A 525 18.42 4.91 9.83
N VAL A 526 18.02 3.79 10.43
CA VAL A 526 16.63 3.33 10.39
C VAL A 526 15.70 4.32 11.08
N LEU A 527 16.07 4.81 12.26
CA LEU A 527 15.30 5.81 13.00
C LEU A 527 15.17 7.13 12.23
N GLN A 528 16.19 7.53 11.45
CA GLN A 528 16.15 8.74 10.62
C GLN A 528 15.19 8.65 9.43
N ILE A 529 14.87 7.44 8.94
CA ILE A 529 13.85 7.23 7.89
C ILE A 529 12.45 7.51 8.43
N CYS A 530 12.23 7.27 9.73
CA CYS A 530 10.93 7.46 10.37
C CYS A 530 10.64 8.94 10.67
N PRO A 531 9.37 9.39 10.53
CA PRO A 531 8.97 10.72 10.96
C PRO A 531 9.09 10.88 12.48
N LYS A 532 9.18 12.13 12.95
CA LYS A 532 9.44 12.48 14.36
C LYS A 532 8.58 11.70 15.37
N ASP A 533 7.28 11.58 15.11
CA ASP A 533 6.32 10.93 16.01
C ASP A 533 6.56 9.41 16.11
N MET A 534 6.62 8.72 14.96
CA MET A 534 6.92 7.28 14.90
C MET A 534 8.30 6.97 15.48
N ARG A 535 9.29 7.83 15.22
CA ARG A 535 10.64 7.68 15.78
C ARG A 535 10.62 7.72 17.30
N ALA A 536 9.90 8.67 17.90
CA ALA A 536 9.76 8.76 19.34
C ALA A 536 9.07 7.51 19.92
N ASP A 537 8.00 7.03 19.28
CA ASP A 537 7.30 5.82 19.73
C ASP A 537 8.16 4.56 19.64
N ILE A 538 8.96 4.41 18.57
CA ILE A 538 9.95 3.32 18.45
C ILE A 538 10.98 3.42 19.57
N CYS A 539 11.54 4.61 19.82
CA CYS A 539 12.50 4.80 20.91
C CYS A 539 11.89 4.51 22.28
N VAL A 540 10.63 4.89 22.54
CA VAL A 540 9.92 4.54 23.78
C VAL A 540 9.79 3.02 23.91
N HIS A 541 9.49 2.33 22.82
CA HIS A 541 9.42 0.88 22.80
C HIS A 541 10.78 0.20 23.05
N LEU A 542 11.87 0.70 22.46
CA LEU A 542 13.23 0.20 22.69
C LEU A 542 13.60 0.33 24.16
N ASN A 543 13.31 1.48 24.76
CA ASN A 543 13.61 1.80 26.16
C ASN A 543 12.55 1.30 27.16
N ARG A 544 11.59 0.47 26.73
CA ARG A 544 10.46 0.02 27.57
C ARG A 544 10.88 -0.69 28.86
N LYS A 545 12.02 -1.40 28.84
CA LYS A 545 12.53 -2.10 30.02
C LYS A 545 12.91 -1.08 31.10
N VAL A 546 13.59 0.00 30.73
CA VAL A 546 13.93 1.10 31.66
C VAL A 546 12.69 1.79 32.19
N PHE A 547 11.80 2.25 31.30
CA PHE A 547 10.65 3.06 31.70
C PHE A 547 9.59 2.30 32.52
N LYS A 548 9.47 0.98 32.33
CA LYS A 548 8.51 0.17 33.08
C LYS A 548 9.08 -0.43 34.37
N GLU A 549 10.37 -0.78 34.40
CA GLU A 549 10.98 -1.44 35.56
C GLU A 549 11.40 -0.43 36.63
N HIS A 550 11.88 0.77 36.28
CA HIS A 550 12.34 1.74 37.27
C HIS A 550 11.23 2.66 37.81
N PRO A 551 11.15 2.86 39.13
CA PRO A 551 10.12 3.70 39.75
C PRO A 551 10.24 5.17 39.39
N ALA A 552 11.44 5.64 39.01
CA ALA A 552 11.71 7.03 38.65
C ALA A 552 10.85 7.53 37.48
N PHE A 553 10.49 6.65 36.53
CA PHE A 553 9.76 7.00 35.31
C PHE A 553 8.25 6.74 35.38
N ARG A 554 7.74 6.13 36.46
CA ARG A 554 6.33 5.75 36.58
C ARG A 554 5.35 6.93 36.49
N LEU A 555 5.78 8.11 36.93
CA LEU A 555 4.98 9.35 36.93
C LEU A 555 5.36 10.30 35.79
N ALA A 556 6.22 9.85 34.86
CA ALA A 556 6.57 10.64 33.68
C ALA A 556 5.33 10.78 32.78
N SER A 557 5.09 11.99 32.27
CA SER A 557 4.10 12.19 31.22
C SER A 557 4.55 11.54 29.92
N ASP A 558 3.61 11.21 29.03
CA ASP A 558 3.93 10.63 27.72
C ASP A 558 4.88 11.51 26.90
N GLY A 559 4.67 12.83 26.89
CA GLY A 559 5.58 13.79 26.27
C GLY A 559 6.99 13.78 26.89
N CYS A 560 7.10 13.56 28.21
CA CYS A 560 8.40 13.45 28.89
C CYS A 560 9.10 12.13 28.54
N LEU A 561 8.39 11.00 28.53
CA LEU A 561 8.93 9.71 28.10
C LEU A 561 9.44 9.76 26.66
N ARG A 562 8.69 10.39 25.75
CA ARG A 562 9.10 10.58 24.36
C ARG A 562 10.36 11.44 24.24
N ALA A 563 10.45 12.53 25.02
CA ALA A 563 11.63 13.38 25.05
C ALA A 563 12.87 12.64 25.59
N LEU A 564 12.71 11.88 26.68
CA LEU A 564 13.79 11.04 27.22
C LEU A 564 14.22 9.98 26.21
N ALA A 565 13.27 9.22 25.66
CA ALA A 565 13.54 8.09 24.79
C ALA A 565 14.37 8.45 23.56
N MET A 566 14.17 9.65 23.01
CA MET A 566 14.94 10.17 21.87
C MET A 566 16.42 10.40 22.19
N GLU A 567 16.75 10.62 23.46
CA GLU A 567 18.13 10.90 23.93
C GLU A 567 18.81 9.66 24.55
N PHE A 568 18.05 8.60 24.79
CA PHE A 568 18.58 7.32 25.26
C PHE A 568 19.33 6.60 24.14
N GLN A 569 20.50 6.07 24.48
CA GLN A 569 21.32 5.23 23.62
C GLN A 569 21.40 3.83 24.24
N THR A 570 21.41 2.80 23.40
CA THR A 570 21.64 1.42 23.83
C THR A 570 23.09 1.06 23.53
N ILE A 571 23.83 0.64 24.55
CA ILE A 571 25.21 0.19 24.45
C ILE A 571 25.26 -1.29 24.80
N HIS A 572 25.96 -2.06 23.96
CA HIS A 572 26.22 -3.47 24.20
C HIS A 572 27.69 -3.65 24.59
N CYS A 573 27.94 -4.32 25.70
CA CYS A 573 29.28 -4.57 26.21
C CYS A 573 29.56 -6.08 26.20
N ALA A 574 30.78 -6.48 25.83
CA ALA A 574 31.22 -7.86 25.89
C ALA A 574 31.82 -8.20 27.28
N PRO A 575 31.91 -9.48 27.66
CA PRO A 575 32.60 -9.89 28.88
C PRO A 575 34.04 -9.37 28.94
N GLY A 576 34.43 -8.79 30.07
CA GLY A 576 35.75 -8.19 30.29
C GLY A 576 35.89 -6.75 29.78
N ASP A 577 34.89 -6.21 29.08
CA ASP A 577 34.92 -4.81 28.64
C ASP A 577 34.76 -3.86 29.84
N LEU A 578 35.58 -2.81 29.86
CA LEU A 578 35.48 -1.72 30.82
C LEU A 578 34.61 -0.60 30.23
N ILE A 579 33.55 -0.25 30.94
CA ILE A 579 32.59 0.80 30.56
C ILE A 579 33.11 2.16 31.02
N TYR A 580 33.63 2.21 32.24
CA TYR A 580 34.27 3.38 32.82
C TYR A 580 35.64 3.00 33.36
N HIS A 581 36.61 3.88 33.14
CA HIS A 581 37.92 3.81 33.76
C HIS A 581 38.01 4.75 34.96
N ALA A 582 38.78 4.36 35.99
CA ALA A 582 39.11 5.24 37.10
C ALA A 582 39.82 6.50 36.58
N GLY A 583 39.32 7.68 36.99
CA GLY A 583 39.76 8.99 36.50
C GLY A 583 39.02 9.51 35.26
N GLU A 584 38.21 8.69 34.58
CA GLU A 584 37.42 9.10 33.42
C GLU A 584 36.25 10.02 33.82
N SER A 585 35.78 10.87 32.92
CA SER A 585 34.63 11.74 33.20
C SER A 585 33.32 10.96 33.22
N VAL A 586 32.58 11.06 34.32
CA VAL A 586 31.23 10.47 34.43
C VAL A 586 30.22 11.44 33.83
N ASP A 587 29.94 11.29 32.53
CA ASP A 587 29.02 12.16 31.77
C ASP A 587 27.72 11.46 31.33
N THR A 588 27.55 10.17 31.64
CA THR A 588 26.32 9.42 31.36
C THR A 588 25.78 8.76 32.61
N LEU A 589 24.46 8.60 32.61
CA LEU A 589 23.73 7.79 33.56
C LEU A 589 23.37 6.47 32.87
N CYS A 590 23.76 5.35 33.47
CA CYS A 590 23.61 4.03 32.88
C CYS A 590 22.58 3.19 33.64
N PHE A 591 21.68 2.56 32.89
CA PHE A 591 20.68 1.62 33.38
C PHE A 591 21.03 0.21 32.87
N VAL A 592 21.20 -0.73 33.79
CA VAL A 592 21.54 -2.12 33.46
C VAL A 592 20.26 -2.88 33.14
N VAL A 593 20.03 -3.15 31.87
CA VAL A 593 18.80 -3.78 31.40
C VAL A 593 18.93 -5.31 31.30
N SER A 594 20.14 -5.80 31.06
CA SER A 594 20.48 -7.22 31.03
C SER A 594 21.97 -7.41 31.30
N GLY A 595 22.33 -8.57 31.86
CA GLY A 595 23.70 -8.93 32.19
C GLY A 595 24.12 -8.53 33.61
N SER A 596 25.42 -8.61 33.87
CA SER A 596 26.02 -8.30 35.16
C SER A 596 27.36 -7.59 34.98
N LEU A 597 27.61 -6.61 35.83
CA LEU A 597 28.82 -5.81 35.86
C LEU A 597 29.42 -5.85 37.27
N GLU A 598 30.72 -5.64 37.35
CA GLU A 598 31.43 -5.45 38.61
C GLU A 598 32.09 -4.08 38.62
N VAL A 599 32.13 -3.46 39.79
CA VAL A 599 32.81 -2.19 40.05
C VAL A 599 34.07 -2.51 40.84
N ILE A 600 35.21 -2.09 40.32
CA ILE A 600 36.54 -2.39 40.84
C ILE A 600 37.21 -1.09 41.27
N GLN A 601 37.56 -0.98 42.54
CA GLN A 601 38.28 0.15 43.10
C GLN A 601 39.50 -0.34 43.86
N ASP A 602 40.66 0.24 43.59
CA ASP A 602 41.94 -0.18 44.19
C ASP A 602 42.20 -1.71 44.05
N ASP A 603 41.88 -2.26 42.87
CA ASP A 603 41.95 -3.70 42.51
C ASP A 603 41.01 -4.65 43.28
N GLU A 604 40.09 -4.12 44.09
CA GLU A 604 39.08 -4.89 44.82
C GLU A 604 37.68 -4.67 44.25
N VAL A 605 36.85 -5.72 44.25
CA VAL A 605 35.46 -5.64 43.79
C VAL A 605 34.60 -5.02 44.89
N VAL A 606 34.12 -3.79 44.66
CA VAL A 606 33.33 -3.02 45.64
C VAL A 606 31.83 -3.14 45.45
N ALA A 607 31.37 -3.46 44.24
CA ALA A 607 29.95 -3.68 43.95
C ALA A 607 29.75 -4.60 42.74
N ILE A 608 28.61 -5.29 42.71
CA ILE A 608 28.13 -6.03 41.55
C ILE A 608 26.79 -5.41 41.15
N LEU A 609 26.65 -5.09 39.87
CA LEU A 609 25.46 -4.46 39.30
C LEU A 609 24.77 -5.49 38.39
N GLY A 610 23.52 -5.81 38.69
CA GLY A 610 22.69 -6.74 37.94
C GLY A 610 21.58 -6.04 37.17
N LYS A 611 20.62 -6.85 36.71
CA LYS A 611 19.44 -6.35 35.99
C LYS A 611 18.63 -5.39 36.89
N GLY A 612 18.33 -4.21 36.35
CA GLY A 612 17.54 -3.16 37.01
C GLY A 612 18.35 -2.24 37.90
N ASP A 613 19.68 -2.34 37.88
CA ASP A 613 20.56 -1.43 38.61
C ASP A 613 20.90 -0.18 37.81
N VAL A 614 21.23 0.90 38.53
CA VAL A 614 21.57 2.19 37.96
C VAL A 614 22.90 2.68 38.53
N PHE A 615 23.79 3.15 37.68
CA PHE A 615 25.08 3.70 38.11
C PHE A 615 25.47 4.91 37.25
N GLY A 616 26.35 5.74 37.81
CA GLY A 616 26.75 7.02 37.21
C GLY A 616 26.92 8.10 38.28
N ASP A 617 26.47 9.32 38.00
CA ASP A 617 26.47 10.44 38.96
C ASP A 617 25.08 11.12 38.99
N VAL A 618 24.81 11.85 40.07
CA VAL A 618 23.52 12.51 40.36
C VAL A 618 23.52 13.92 39.74
N PHE A 619 23.46 13.98 38.42
CA PHE A 619 23.63 15.20 37.61
C PHE A 619 22.68 16.36 37.91
N TRP A 620 21.49 16.08 38.46
CA TRP A 620 20.48 17.11 38.78
C TRP A 620 20.67 17.73 40.17
N ARG A 621 21.57 17.18 40.99
CA ARG A 621 21.97 17.77 42.28
C ARG A 621 23.38 18.35 42.19
N GLU A 622 24.26 17.69 41.47
CA GLU A 622 25.66 18.08 41.34
C GLU A 622 25.90 18.71 39.95
N VAL A 623 26.25 19.99 39.93
CA VAL A 623 26.37 20.79 38.69
C VAL A 623 27.68 20.48 37.93
N THR A 624 28.71 20.05 38.63
CA THR A 624 30.05 19.82 38.06
C THR A 624 30.19 18.41 37.48
N LEU A 625 31.08 18.24 36.50
CA LEU A 625 31.52 16.91 36.08
C LEU A 625 32.48 16.34 37.13
N ALA A 626 32.39 15.04 37.37
CA ALA A 626 33.29 14.31 38.25
C ALA A 626 34.13 13.30 37.48
N GLN A 627 35.24 12.93 38.09
CA GLN A 627 36.05 11.78 37.71
C GLN A 627 35.48 10.52 38.34
N SER A 628 35.53 9.40 37.62
CA SER A 628 35.14 8.09 38.13
C SER A 628 36.10 7.64 39.22
N CYS A 629 35.58 7.24 40.36
CA CYS A 629 36.35 6.72 41.49
C CYS A 629 36.79 5.25 41.31
N ALA A 630 36.20 4.56 40.33
CA ALA A 630 36.35 3.11 40.13
C ALA A 630 36.31 2.74 38.64
N ASN A 631 36.83 1.56 38.34
CA ASN A 631 36.65 0.89 37.05
C ASN A 631 35.30 0.14 37.05
N VAL A 632 34.56 0.15 35.95
CA VAL A 632 33.33 -0.64 35.81
C VAL A 632 33.52 -1.65 34.68
N ARG A 633 33.48 -2.94 34.99
CA ARG A 633 33.74 -4.03 34.03
C ARG A 633 32.49 -4.89 33.83
N ALA A 634 32.20 -5.28 32.60
CA ALA A 634 31.15 -6.25 32.29
C ALA A 634 31.64 -7.68 32.58
N LEU A 635 30.84 -8.47 33.31
CA LEU A 635 31.11 -9.89 33.56
C LEU A 635 30.54 -10.78 32.46
N THR A 636 29.38 -10.39 31.93
CA THR A 636 28.66 -11.08 30.85
C THR A 636 28.48 -10.15 29.67
N TYR A 637 27.81 -10.61 28.60
CA TYR A 637 27.24 -9.69 27.63
C TYR A 637 26.18 -8.84 28.33
N CYS A 638 26.37 -7.52 28.31
CA CYS A 638 25.53 -6.57 29.03
C CYS A 638 24.85 -5.61 28.08
N ASP A 639 23.56 -5.39 28.31
CA ASP A 639 22.78 -4.37 27.61
C ASP A 639 22.57 -3.20 28.56
N LEU A 640 23.17 -2.07 28.21
CA LEU A 640 23.08 -0.83 28.96
C LEU A 640 22.26 0.18 28.19
N HIS A 641 21.34 0.83 28.88
CA HIS A 641 20.65 1.99 28.35
C HIS A 641 21.25 3.22 29.01
N VAL A 642 21.86 4.09 28.21
CA VAL A 642 22.57 5.25 28.72
C VAL A 642 21.90 6.53 28.27
N ILE A 643 21.95 7.55 29.11
CA ILE A 643 21.53 8.91 28.76
C ILE A 643 22.63 9.88 29.15
N LYS A 644 22.97 10.78 28.22
CA LYS A 644 23.98 11.82 28.42
C LYS A 644 23.46 12.86 29.41
N ARG A 645 24.35 13.35 30.28
CA ARG A 645 24.06 14.36 31.29
C ARG A 645 23.31 15.56 30.74
N ASP A 646 23.87 16.19 29.71
CA ASP A 646 23.35 17.46 29.20
C ASP A 646 21.96 17.29 28.58
N ALA A 647 21.70 16.14 27.96
CA ALA A 647 20.38 15.80 27.42
C ALA A 647 19.37 15.54 28.54
N LEU A 648 19.75 14.76 29.56
CA LEU A 648 18.91 14.53 30.73
C LEU A 648 18.58 15.84 31.46
N GLN A 649 19.58 16.71 31.67
CA GLN A 649 19.38 18.01 32.31
C GLN A 649 18.40 18.89 31.54
N LYS A 650 18.55 19.01 30.21
CA LYS A 650 17.59 19.75 29.36
C LYS A 650 16.15 19.24 29.52
N VAL A 651 15.97 17.92 29.59
CA VAL A 651 14.64 17.33 29.76
C VAL A 651 14.09 17.61 31.16
N LEU A 652 14.91 17.50 32.21
CA LEU A 652 14.51 17.78 33.59
C LEU A 652 14.19 19.28 33.82
N GLU A 653 14.93 20.17 33.17
CA GLU A 653 14.68 21.61 33.17
C GLU A 653 13.35 21.96 32.49
N PHE A 654 13.04 21.30 31.35
CA PHE A 654 11.78 21.49 30.66
C PHE A 654 10.59 20.92 31.44
N TYR A 655 10.75 19.74 32.05
CA TYR A 655 9.71 19.06 32.84
C TYR A 655 9.96 19.21 34.35
N THR A 656 9.86 20.44 34.87
CA THR A 656 10.15 20.77 36.28
C THR A 656 9.37 19.93 37.30
N ALA A 657 8.09 19.66 37.04
CA ALA A 657 7.25 18.81 37.91
C ALA A 657 7.78 17.36 37.98
N PHE A 658 8.23 16.82 36.85
CA PHE A 658 8.82 15.49 36.79
C PHE A 658 10.21 15.46 37.45
N SER A 659 11.01 16.52 37.31
CA SER A 659 12.36 16.60 37.88
C SER A 659 12.40 16.35 39.39
N ASN A 660 11.47 16.95 40.14
CA ASN A 660 11.35 16.72 41.58
C ASN A 660 11.01 15.26 41.93
N HIS A 661 10.13 14.63 41.15
CA HIS A 661 9.77 13.22 41.32
C HIS A 661 10.96 12.31 40.97
N PHE A 662 11.64 12.57 39.86
CA PHE A 662 12.81 11.85 39.40
C PHE A 662 13.93 11.89 40.46
N SER A 663 14.22 13.07 41.00
CA SER A 663 15.26 13.26 42.03
C SER A 663 14.97 12.55 43.36
N ARG A 664 13.70 12.27 43.67
CA ARG A 664 13.29 11.54 44.89
C ARG A 664 13.32 10.02 44.71
N ASN A 665 12.97 9.55 43.51
CA ASN A 665 12.74 8.12 43.26
C ASN A 665 13.89 7.42 42.53
N LEU A 666 14.78 8.17 41.87
CA LEU A 666 15.97 7.60 41.28
C LEU A 666 17.09 7.53 42.33
N LEU A 667 17.30 6.33 42.84
CA LEU A 667 18.44 5.98 43.68
C LEU A 667 19.48 5.28 42.79
N LEU A 668 20.72 5.78 42.81
CA LEU A 668 21.82 5.09 42.16
C LEU A 668 22.22 3.89 43.03
N THR A 669 22.33 2.71 42.41
CA THR A 669 22.90 1.52 43.03
C THR A 669 24.37 1.77 43.40
N TYR A 670 25.12 2.45 42.52
CA TYR A 670 26.49 2.89 42.80
C TYR A 670 26.76 4.28 42.22
N ASN A 671 27.36 5.16 43.02
CA ASN A 671 27.73 6.51 42.59
C ASN A 671 29.24 6.55 42.30
N LEU A 672 29.59 6.78 41.03
CA LEU A 672 30.98 6.81 40.56
C LEU A 672 31.75 8.07 40.96
N ARG A 673 31.09 9.11 41.48
CA ARG A 673 31.77 10.36 41.91
C ARG A 673 32.46 10.21 43.27
N LYS A 674 31.88 9.44 44.20
CA LYS A 674 32.31 9.40 45.60
C LYS A 674 33.07 8.11 45.88
N ARG A 675 34.17 8.25 46.63
CA ARG A 675 34.93 7.13 47.17
C ARG A 675 34.27 6.61 48.43
#